data_AF-A0A2E3BVU9-F1
#
_entry.id   AF-A0A2E3BVU9-F1
#
_cell.length_a   1.000
_cell.length_b   1.000
_cell.length_c   1.000
_cell.angle_alpha   90.00
_cell.angle_beta   90.00
_cell.angle_gamma   90.00
#
_symmetry.space_group_name_H-M   'P 1'
#
loop_
_entity.id
_entity.type
_entity.pdbx_description
1 polymer ?
#
loop_
_entity_poly.entity_id
_entity_poly.type
_entity_poly.pdbx_seq_one_letter_code
_entity_poly.pdbx_strand_id
1 'polypeptide(L)'
;MFELPHGDAIDQEFDGSAMNEIMDFECGVISTYKPKSRAPCAHRIIAGGRVVGWIAEAEEKRHYVGGQAGKARLVELEDAHELKHRAYSLVLEEVRRLIDGIPESLADPALLGTLGLAGRRLPASTNEWPLIVDALAEETGVISALAFEDGILIHSSGSTPGEPDALSADLDAQLRGMDALTQLMGASPAPWYRQAFDEHEMTVARDGRAGLAIWTTGGADPMTLLMNAASMMGEPEIDPDAEIKPPSDGFVVREGKGGVDALISMLSTSKMQDITGHIRTQGKKDPVYLLLIDGIPTGLTGTEEEKDFDQIIKDLSSPSADLQLHRLERAARLTLGNGNVSGFTLATLSHSIATVRTRSESRKTLLTERLDRLFRFEMGMESIATAKSQWKLLDTGGLPMSKILPTSRGGRVLQPEDRQILDRINRLEEDKIGLERERGRLERLLEEEQLQKNDAENTATAKSALLDDANERAREMSNQLDQAMLVKEKSMKDAESDRNRADALSKRVAELEHQVERKASEIASAIGESKKRAELQEELEKLMKTEAEVKSTLENSEARLDQVRTALSEDERVQRVLGEQVGSLRERHRQAEAETKEAETRMRNHRVEVAALEGDLHTIRRQIDEDRGRVNDLERRQSLLQSELKELMVERRTLMRELGDLDARKAHSEGELREILTDAEELTDAHEQALVDIAEAERIRARLQEEPLARALLDEDGLKALEPVLERMENARSRGLSMVLLDRAVERGLAVIQHTVDEVAATPRYLLSSEVVELLEQQAPETASAVRGLTRWSVQQRLHHMLGQIVTDVVIDLEEIIRGYEEAATVIGQMQDVLRSLNDLGMPASRIESIERMMNRPEALPRIASETQSLIRSALDDIYIDADMRDAGSSVDLASTIEALERMSKRLDAMSGDEGSFNGPIWKFQNVGMLPFETGRLSGVQRPEVDTRALEEMDPERKDVEKETVESKQGNIKNTWERLEEPSDTHGVSISNRSDLGLVPTSAIIGSEEIQQMRETEEQVRAIDNMKRERDSTINGISMPSNPSERDALSSLEDDLADLDI
;
A
#
# COMPACT_ATOMS: atom_id res chain seq x y z
N MET A 1 -15.16 -10.06 -35.74
CA MET A 1 -13.92 -9.54 -35.12
C MET A 1 -12.85 -10.63 -35.10
N PHE A 2 -11.58 -10.28 -34.88
CA PHE A 2 -10.49 -11.24 -34.65
C PHE A 2 -10.57 -11.83 -33.23
N GLU A 3 -9.91 -12.95 -32.96
CA GLU A 3 -9.87 -13.55 -31.62
C GLU A 3 -8.72 -12.97 -30.80
N LEU A 4 -8.92 -12.84 -29.48
CA LEU A 4 -7.84 -12.49 -28.56
C LEU A 4 -7.13 -13.76 -28.04
N PRO A 5 -5.87 -13.64 -27.59
CA PRO A 5 -5.20 -14.67 -26.82
C PRO A 5 -6.07 -15.10 -25.66
N HIS A 6 -6.14 -16.41 -25.45
CA HIS A 6 -7.02 -16.99 -24.46
C HIS A 6 -6.28 -18.11 -23.75
N GLY A 7 -6.30 -18.10 -22.41
CA GLY A 7 -5.74 -19.17 -21.59
C GLY A 7 -6.78 -20.25 -21.32
N ASP A 8 -6.84 -20.75 -20.08
CA ASP A 8 -7.78 -21.80 -19.71
C ASP A 8 -9.21 -21.26 -19.66
N ALA A 9 -10.16 -22.07 -20.13
CA ALA A 9 -11.57 -21.68 -20.13
C ALA A 9 -12.09 -21.62 -18.68
N ILE A 10 -12.79 -20.54 -18.35
CA ILE A 10 -13.46 -20.40 -17.06
C ILE A 10 -14.89 -20.89 -17.24
N ASP A 11 -15.17 -22.09 -16.73
CA ASP A 11 -16.48 -22.76 -16.87
C ASP A 11 -17.52 -22.31 -15.82
N GLN A 12 -17.19 -21.35 -14.96
CA GLN A 12 -18.11 -20.80 -13.96
C GLN A 12 -19.17 -19.91 -14.63
N GLU A 13 -20.41 -19.98 -14.15
CA GLU A 13 -21.46 -19.04 -14.57
C GLU A 13 -21.14 -17.65 -14.01
N PHE A 14 -20.81 -16.70 -14.90
CA PHE A 14 -20.57 -15.30 -14.56
C PHE A 14 -21.60 -14.40 -15.24
N ASP A 15 -21.89 -13.24 -14.63
CA ASP A 15 -22.74 -12.24 -15.28
C ASP A 15 -22.02 -11.63 -16.49
N GLY A 16 -22.49 -12.02 -17.67
CA GLY A 16 -21.96 -11.60 -18.95
C GLY A 16 -22.32 -10.17 -19.36
N SER A 17 -23.18 -9.47 -18.61
CA SER A 17 -23.62 -8.11 -18.98
C SER A 17 -22.46 -7.13 -19.12
N ALA A 18 -22.51 -6.27 -20.13
CA ALA A 18 -21.56 -5.18 -20.37
C ALA A 18 -21.53 -4.14 -19.24
N MET A 19 -22.60 -4.06 -18.45
CA MET A 19 -22.69 -3.18 -17.28
C MET A 19 -21.97 -3.74 -16.07
N ASN A 20 -21.67 -5.04 -16.05
CA ASN A 20 -20.90 -5.63 -14.98
C ASN A 20 -19.40 -5.37 -15.22
N GLU A 21 -18.82 -4.51 -14.38
CA GLU A 21 -17.40 -4.14 -14.42
C GLU A 21 -16.53 -4.93 -13.44
N ILE A 22 -17.14 -5.66 -12.50
CA ILE A 22 -16.45 -6.46 -11.49
C ILE A 22 -16.69 -7.93 -11.80
N MET A 23 -15.62 -8.72 -11.76
CA MET A 23 -15.61 -10.13 -12.12
C MET A 23 -15.06 -10.97 -10.96
N ASP A 24 -15.53 -12.20 -10.84
CA ASP A 24 -15.14 -13.11 -9.77
C ASP A 24 -13.71 -13.66 -9.92
N PHE A 25 -13.08 -13.44 -11.08
CA PHE A 25 -11.71 -13.87 -11.38
C PHE A 25 -10.78 -12.67 -11.60
N GLU A 26 -9.52 -12.81 -11.17
CA GLU A 26 -8.58 -11.70 -11.10
C GLU A 26 -8.10 -11.18 -12.46
N CYS A 27 -7.66 -12.06 -13.37
CA CYS A 27 -7.07 -11.69 -14.65
C CYS A 27 -7.60 -12.58 -15.78
N GLY A 28 -7.96 -11.97 -16.92
CA GLY A 28 -8.48 -12.73 -18.05
C GLY A 28 -9.12 -11.91 -19.16
N VAL A 29 -9.77 -12.61 -20.09
CA VAL A 29 -10.49 -12.01 -21.23
C VAL A 29 -11.85 -12.65 -21.36
N ILE A 30 -12.88 -11.83 -21.58
CA ILE A 30 -14.21 -12.30 -21.99
C ILE A 30 -14.41 -11.99 -23.47
N SER A 31 -14.64 -13.02 -24.25
CA SER A 31 -15.02 -12.90 -25.66
C SER A 31 -16.53 -13.09 -25.82
N THR A 32 -17.16 -12.15 -26.50
CA THR A 32 -18.61 -12.13 -26.71
C THR A 32 -18.95 -12.49 -28.15
N TYR A 33 -19.97 -13.33 -28.34
CA TYR A 33 -20.37 -13.91 -29.62
C TYR A 33 -21.87 -13.69 -29.88
N LYS A 34 -22.21 -13.38 -31.13
CA LYS A 34 -23.61 -13.41 -31.59
C LYS A 34 -24.09 -14.87 -31.67
N PRO A 35 -25.38 -15.18 -31.44
CA PRO A 35 -25.87 -16.55 -31.24
C PRO A 35 -25.64 -17.52 -32.42
N LYS A 36 -25.50 -16.99 -33.64
CA LYS A 36 -25.21 -17.75 -34.88
C LYS A 36 -23.79 -17.53 -35.44
N SER A 37 -22.96 -16.71 -34.79
CA SER A 37 -21.60 -16.41 -35.26
C SER A 37 -20.59 -17.29 -34.53
N ARG A 38 -19.62 -17.81 -35.28
CA ARG A 38 -18.42 -18.46 -34.70
C ARG A 38 -17.31 -17.45 -34.39
N ALA A 39 -17.33 -16.29 -35.02
CA ALA A 39 -16.39 -15.21 -34.73
C ALA A 39 -16.91 -14.32 -33.59
N PRO A 40 -16.02 -13.82 -32.72
CA PRO A 40 -16.41 -12.88 -31.69
C PRO A 40 -16.88 -11.56 -32.31
N CYS A 41 -17.73 -10.85 -31.58
CA CYS A 41 -18.20 -9.50 -31.90
C CYS A 41 -17.67 -8.44 -30.94
N ALA A 42 -17.20 -8.83 -29.75
CA ALA A 42 -16.60 -7.93 -28.79
C ALA A 42 -15.72 -8.68 -27.79
N HIS A 43 -14.83 -7.95 -27.12
CA HIS A 43 -13.94 -8.44 -26.08
C HIS A 43 -13.91 -7.50 -24.90
N ARG A 44 -13.75 -8.08 -23.70
CA ARG A 44 -13.47 -7.37 -22.45
C ARG A 44 -12.19 -7.93 -21.84
N ILE A 45 -11.30 -7.06 -21.38
CA ILE A 45 -10.02 -7.41 -20.75
C ILE A 45 -10.16 -7.13 -19.25
N ILE A 46 -9.72 -8.08 -18.42
CA ILE A 46 -9.91 -8.07 -16.97
C ILE A 46 -8.55 -8.12 -16.28
N ALA A 47 -8.36 -7.24 -15.30
CA ALA A 47 -7.21 -7.22 -14.42
C ALA A 47 -7.62 -6.78 -13.01
N GLY A 48 -7.12 -7.46 -11.98
CA GLY A 48 -7.47 -7.22 -10.58
C GLY A 48 -8.98 -7.37 -10.28
N GLY A 49 -9.67 -8.28 -10.97
CA GLY A 49 -11.11 -8.50 -10.81
C GLY A 49 -11.99 -7.41 -11.43
N ARG A 50 -11.41 -6.50 -12.21
CA ARG A 50 -12.13 -5.41 -12.89
C ARG A 50 -11.92 -5.44 -14.39
N VAL A 51 -12.96 -5.08 -15.14
CA VAL A 51 -12.83 -4.87 -16.58
C VAL A 51 -12.08 -3.56 -16.83
N VAL A 52 -10.94 -3.65 -17.50
CA VAL A 52 -10.03 -2.51 -17.79
C VAL A 52 -10.07 -2.08 -19.25
N GLY A 53 -10.44 -2.99 -20.15
CA GLY A 53 -10.46 -2.75 -21.58
C GLY A 53 -11.68 -3.34 -22.28
N TRP A 54 -12.14 -2.66 -23.33
CA TRP A 54 -13.27 -3.03 -24.18
C TRP A 54 -12.89 -2.86 -25.66
N ILE A 55 -13.30 -3.83 -26.47
CA ILE A 55 -13.18 -3.80 -27.93
C ILE A 55 -14.49 -4.32 -28.50
N ALA A 56 -15.08 -3.65 -29.50
CA ALA A 56 -16.31 -4.11 -30.14
C ALA A 56 -16.33 -3.86 -31.65
N GLU A 57 -16.99 -4.75 -32.38
CA GLU A 57 -17.15 -4.65 -33.83
C GLU A 57 -17.99 -3.41 -34.18
N ALA A 58 -17.44 -2.54 -35.03
CA ALA A 58 -18.15 -1.37 -35.52
C ALA A 58 -19.23 -1.77 -36.54
N GLU A 59 -20.13 -0.85 -36.88
CA GLU A 59 -21.11 -1.07 -37.96
C GLU A 59 -20.45 -1.23 -39.32
N GLU A 60 -19.31 -0.56 -39.52
CA GLU A 60 -18.51 -0.68 -40.72
C GLU A 60 -17.75 -2.01 -40.75
N LYS A 61 -17.82 -2.72 -41.90
CA LYS A 61 -17.12 -3.99 -42.08
C LYS A 61 -15.62 -3.81 -41.89
N ARG A 62 -15.00 -4.73 -41.14
CA ARG A 62 -13.56 -4.73 -40.80
C ARG A 62 -13.10 -3.49 -40.02
N HIS A 63 -14.02 -2.83 -39.33
CA HIS A 63 -13.69 -1.77 -38.38
C HIS A 63 -14.07 -2.20 -36.97
N TYR A 64 -13.31 -1.70 -36.00
CA TYR A 64 -13.60 -1.90 -34.58
C TYR A 64 -13.46 -0.59 -33.81
N VAL A 65 -14.10 -0.55 -32.64
CA VAL A 65 -14.03 0.55 -31.68
C VAL A 65 -13.47 0.02 -30.37
N GLY A 66 -12.68 0.84 -29.69
CA GLY A 66 -12.02 0.50 -28.42
C GLY A 66 -12.42 1.43 -27.27
N GLY A 67 -12.04 1.09 -26.05
CA GLY A 67 -12.25 1.91 -24.86
C GLY A 67 -13.73 2.17 -24.55
N GLN A 68 -14.07 3.40 -24.17
CA GLN A 68 -15.45 3.78 -23.84
C GLN A 68 -16.41 3.62 -25.02
N ALA A 69 -15.96 3.86 -26.25
CA ALA A 69 -16.76 3.64 -27.45
C ALA A 69 -17.00 2.14 -27.69
N GLY A 70 -16.00 1.30 -27.41
CA GLY A 70 -16.14 -0.16 -27.39
C GLY A 70 -17.17 -0.64 -26.38
N LYS A 71 -17.16 -0.07 -25.17
CA LYS A 71 -18.16 -0.36 -24.13
C LYS A 71 -19.58 0.02 -24.56
N ALA A 72 -19.77 1.25 -25.04
CA ALA A 72 -21.07 1.71 -25.53
C ALA A 72 -21.61 0.81 -26.66
N ARG A 73 -20.73 0.42 -27.59
CA ARG A 73 -21.11 -0.47 -28.68
C ARG A 73 -21.46 -1.88 -28.22
N LEU A 74 -20.81 -2.39 -27.17
CA LEU A 74 -21.17 -3.67 -26.57
C LEU A 74 -22.57 -3.63 -25.95
N VAL A 75 -22.93 -2.54 -25.25
CA VAL A 75 -24.28 -2.34 -24.70
C VAL A 75 -25.33 -2.34 -25.81
N GLU A 76 -25.08 -1.63 -26.92
CA GLU A 76 -25.98 -1.64 -28.08
C GLU A 76 -26.16 -3.05 -28.68
N LEU A 77 -25.10 -3.86 -28.67
CA LEU A 77 -25.16 -5.24 -29.17
C LEU A 77 -25.93 -6.17 -28.22
N GLU A 78 -25.85 -5.94 -26.90
CA GLU A 78 -26.63 -6.69 -25.89
C GLU A 78 -28.13 -6.34 -25.97
N ASP A 79 -28.47 -5.07 -26.20
CA ASP A 79 -29.85 -4.64 -26.40
C ASP A 79 -30.46 -5.23 -27.69
N ALA A 80 -29.64 -5.41 -28.74
CA ALA A 80 -30.08 -5.90 -30.04
C ALA A 80 -30.14 -7.43 -30.16
N HIS A 81 -29.31 -8.17 -29.40
CA HIS A 81 -29.10 -9.61 -29.57
C HIS A 81 -28.85 -10.34 -28.25
N GLU A 82 -29.33 -11.58 -28.13
CA GLU A 82 -28.92 -12.49 -27.04
C GLU A 82 -27.48 -12.96 -27.27
N LEU A 83 -26.52 -12.30 -26.62
CA LEU A 83 -25.10 -12.61 -26.76
C LEU A 83 -24.68 -13.81 -25.91
N LYS A 84 -23.65 -14.53 -26.39
CA LYS A 84 -22.98 -15.61 -25.65
C LYS A 84 -21.60 -15.14 -25.23
N HIS A 85 -21.24 -15.37 -23.98
CA HIS A 85 -19.95 -14.96 -23.43
C HIS A 85 -19.08 -16.19 -23.13
N ARG A 86 -17.78 -16.08 -23.36
CA ARG A 86 -16.78 -17.06 -22.96
C ARG A 86 -15.63 -16.35 -22.26
N ALA A 87 -15.36 -16.75 -21.03
CA ALA A 87 -14.25 -16.22 -20.24
C ALA A 87 -13.04 -17.15 -20.33
N TYR A 88 -11.86 -16.55 -20.35
CA TYR A 88 -10.59 -17.23 -20.34
C TYR A 88 -9.68 -16.59 -19.29
N SER A 89 -9.04 -17.40 -18.46
CA SER A 89 -8.06 -16.94 -17.49
C SER A 89 -6.76 -16.58 -18.21
N LEU A 90 -6.08 -15.54 -17.70
CA LEU A 90 -4.75 -15.14 -18.15
C LEU A 90 -3.91 -14.77 -16.94
N VAL A 91 -2.59 -14.88 -17.06
CA VAL A 91 -1.66 -14.34 -16.07
C VAL A 91 -1.62 -12.81 -16.18
N LEU A 92 -1.33 -12.11 -15.08
CA LEU A 92 -1.23 -10.64 -15.10
C LEU A 92 -0.24 -10.12 -16.16
N GLU A 93 0.89 -10.81 -16.36
CA GLU A 93 1.87 -10.47 -17.40
C GLU A 93 1.31 -10.65 -18.83
N GLU A 94 0.49 -11.67 -19.05
CA GLU A 94 -0.20 -11.90 -20.32
C GLU A 94 -1.23 -10.80 -20.59
N VAL A 95 -2.00 -10.40 -19.56
CA VAL A 95 -2.92 -9.26 -19.66
C VAL A 95 -2.16 -7.97 -19.98
N ARG A 96 -1.00 -7.74 -19.36
CA ARG A 96 -0.13 -6.59 -19.66
C ARG A 96 0.34 -6.61 -21.12
N ARG A 97 0.85 -7.73 -21.62
CA ARG A 97 1.28 -7.90 -23.02
C ARG A 97 0.13 -7.70 -24.01
N LEU A 98 -1.06 -8.18 -23.67
CA LEU A 98 -2.27 -7.99 -24.47
C LEU A 98 -2.67 -6.52 -24.56
N ILE A 99 -2.62 -5.80 -23.44
CA ILE A 99 -2.90 -4.36 -23.38
C ILE A 99 -1.85 -3.56 -24.15
N ASP A 100 -0.56 -3.93 -24.05
CA ASP A 100 0.50 -3.32 -24.85
C ASP A 100 0.28 -3.52 -26.36
N GLY A 101 -0.27 -4.67 -26.77
CA GLY A 101 -0.62 -4.95 -28.17
C GLY A 101 -1.88 -4.24 -28.66
N ILE A 102 -2.82 -3.94 -27.77
CA ILE A 102 -4.10 -3.26 -28.07
C ILE A 102 -4.38 -2.16 -27.04
N PRO A 103 -3.56 -1.09 -26.99
CA PRO A 103 -3.74 -0.02 -26.01
C PRO A 103 -5.05 0.73 -26.21
N GLU A 104 -5.57 0.76 -27.44
CA GLU A 104 -6.88 1.31 -27.80
C GLU A 104 -8.06 0.62 -27.10
N SER A 105 -7.86 -0.56 -26.51
CA SER A 105 -8.90 -1.25 -25.73
C SER A 105 -9.20 -0.55 -24.40
N LEU A 106 -8.26 0.18 -23.81
CA LEU A 106 -8.42 0.75 -22.47
C LEU A 106 -9.48 1.87 -22.45
N ALA A 107 -10.39 1.82 -21.46
CA ALA A 107 -11.33 2.92 -21.25
C ALA A 107 -10.73 4.08 -20.43
N ASP A 108 -9.80 3.79 -19.53
CA ASP A 108 -9.08 4.79 -18.74
C ASP A 108 -7.60 4.40 -18.61
N PRO A 109 -6.65 5.19 -19.16
CA PRO A 109 -5.22 4.92 -19.04
C PRO A 109 -4.68 5.08 -17.61
N ALA A 110 -5.38 5.78 -16.71
CA ALA A 110 -4.97 5.88 -15.30
C ALA A 110 -5.04 4.52 -14.58
N LEU A 111 -5.90 3.61 -15.06
CA LEU A 111 -6.01 2.25 -14.54
C LEU A 111 -4.72 1.44 -14.72
N LEU A 112 -3.86 1.82 -15.66
CA LEU A 112 -2.54 1.19 -15.82
C LEU A 112 -1.69 1.39 -14.55
N GLY A 113 -1.66 2.61 -14.00
CA GLY A 113 -0.92 2.94 -12.78
C GLY A 113 -1.44 2.20 -11.56
N THR A 114 -2.76 2.14 -11.39
CA THR A 114 -3.38 1.57 -10.19
C THR A 114 -3.31 0.05 -10.14
N LEU A 115 -3.23 -0.63 -11.29
CA LEU A 115 -3.24 -2.10 -11.39
C LEU A 115 -1.83 -2.70 -11.53
N GLY A 116 -0.78 -1.88 -11.39
CA GLY A 116 0.60 -2.32 -11.63
C GLY A 116 0.87 -2.71 -13.10
N LEU A 117 -0.05 -2.37 -14.00
CA LEU A 117 0.06 -2.54 -15.45
C LEU A 117 0.83 -1.38 -16.10
N ALA A 118 1.20 -0.35 -15.33
CA ALA A 118 2.01 0.77 -15.77
C ALA A 118 3.39 0.24 -16.14
N GLY A 119 3.54 0.05 -17.44
CA GLY A 119 4.47 -0.96 -17.88
C GLY A 119 4.58 -1.05 -19.38
N ARG A 120 4.49 0.06 -20.11
CA ARG A 120 4.66 0.01 -21.57
C ARG A 120 6.02 -0.56 -21.90
N ARG A 121 6.04 -1.78 -22.43
CA ARG A 121 7.22 -2.32 -23.11
C ARG A 121 7.48 -1.43 -24.32
N LEU A 122 8.74 -1.19 -24.66
CA LEU A 122 9.07 -0.60 -25.95
C LEU A 122 8.48 -1.50 -27.04
N PRO A 123 7.82 -0.97 -28.08
CA PRO A 123 7.19 -1.78 -29.13
C PRO A 123 8.22 -2.42 -30.09
N ALA A 124 9.46 -2.61 -29.63
CA ALA A 124 10.58 -3.13 -30.39
C ALA A 124 11.36 -4.16 -29.57
N SER A 125 11.77 -5.21 -30.26
CA SER A 125 12.54 -6.31 -29.70
C SER A 125 13.98 -5.87 -29.40
N THR A 126 14.65 -6.48 -28.41
CA THR A 126 15.99 -6.05 -27.95
C THR A 126 17.05 -6.06 -29.07
N ASN A 127 16.88 -6.92 -30.08
CA ASN A 127 17.69 -6.98 -31.31
C ASN A 127 17.54 -5.74 -32.21
N GLU A 128 16.44 -5.00 -32.10
CA GLU A 128 16.18 -3.77 -32.88
C GLU A 128 16.67 -2.51 -32.17
N TRP A 129 17.09 -2.63 -30.90
CA TRP A 129 17.52 -1.48 -30.10
C TRP A 129 18.75 -0.74 -30.64
N PRO A 130 19.77 -1.38 -31.25
CA PRO A 130 20.86 -0.64 -31.91
C PRO A 130 20.35 0.33 -32.98
N LEU A 131 19.40 -0.11 -33.81
CA LEU A 131 18.81 0.72 -34.87
C LEU A 131 17.97 1.85 -34.28
N ILE A 132 17.28 1.60 -33.18
CA ILE A 132 16.53 2.61 -32.44
C ILE A 132 17.47 3.64 -31.81
N VAL A 133 18.59 3.21 -31.24
CA VAL A 133 19.62 4.10 -30.67
C VAL A 133 20.17 5.05 -31.75
N ASP A 134 20.44 4.54 -32.96
CA ASP A 134 20.88 5.37 -34.08
C ASP A 134 19.80 6.35 -34.54
N ALA A 135 18.55 5.87 -34.70
CA ALA A 135 17.43 6.72 -35.07
C ALA A 135 17.16 7.83 -34.03
N LEU A 136 17.28 7.51 -32.74
CA LEU A 136 17.12 8.48 -31.66
C LEU A 136 18.22 9.52 -31.65
N ALA A 137 19.47 9.14 -31.94
CA ALA A 137 20.59 10.09 -31.99
C ALA A 137 20.45 11.11 -33.15
N GLU A 138 19.68 10.78 -34.19
CA GLU A 138 19.38 11.70 -35.29
C GLU A 138 18.23 12.68 -34.99
N GLU A 139 17.43 12.44 -33.94
CA GLU A 139 16.27 13.26 -33.59
C GLU A 139 16.63 14.56 -32.86
N THR A 140 15.91 15.64 -33.18
CA THR A 140 16.16 16.95 -32.56
C THR A 140 15.77 16.96 -31.08
N GLY A 141 16.73 17.28 -30.22
CA GLY A 141 16.51 17.33 -28.77
C GLY A 141 17.00 16.09 -28.01
N VAL A 142 17.59 15.11 -28.72
CA VAL A 142 18.36 14.00 -28.14
C VAL A 142 19.85 14.34 -28.18
N ILE A 143 20.54 14.13 -27.06
CA ILE A 143 21.99 14.35 -26.90
C ILE A 143 22.75 13.05 -27.21
N SER A 144 22.25 11.94 -26.66
CA SER A 144 22.76 10.59 -26.86
C SER A 144 21.73 9.54 -26.50
N ALA A 145 21.90 8.34 -27.04
CA ALA A 145 21.14 7.15 -26.69
C ALA A 145 22.08 5.95 -26.52
N LEU A 146 21.69 5.01 -25.65
CA LEU A 146 22.51 3.86 -25.30
C LEU A 146 21.62 2.67 -24.95
N ALA A 147 21.89 1.51 -25.54
CA ALA A 147 21.25 0.25 -25.24
C ALA A 147 22.21 -0.65 -24.46
N PHE A 148 21.73 -1.33 -23.43
CA PHE A 148 22.52 -2.25 -22.61
C PHE A 148 21.70 -3.44 -22.12
N GLU A 149 22.37 -4.53 -21.76
CA GLU A 149 21.75 -5.70 -21.12
C GLU A 149 22.66 -6.25 -20.02
N ASP A 150 22.11 -6.40 -18.80
CA ASP A 150 22.84 -6.88 -17.61
C ASP A 150 24.19 -6.16 -17.39
N GLY A 151 24.21 -4.85 -17.60
CA GLY A 151 25.40 -4.01 -17.43
C GLY A 151 26.39 -3.99 -18.60
N ILE A 152 26.12 -4.74 -19.68
CA ILE A 152 26.96 -4.76 -20.89
C ILE A 152 26.35 -3.87 -21.96
N LEU A 153 27.17 -3.01 -22.56
CA LEU A 153 26.80 -2.17 -23.69
C LEU A 153 26.41 -3.02 -24.91
N ILE A 154 25.23 -2.76 -25.46
CA ILE A 154 24.79 -3.31 -26.76
C ILE A 154 25.22 -2.36 -27.88
N HIS A 155 24.85 -1.08 -27.76
CA HIS A 155 25.16 -0.03 -28.74
C HIS A 155 25.02 1.36 -28.09
N SER A 156 25.79 2.33 -28.57
CA SER A 156 25.69 3.73 -28.13
C SER A 156 25.85 4.66 -29.32
N SER A 157 25.02 5.70 -29.37
CA SER A 157 25.06 6.73 -30.42
C SER A 157 24.84 8.12 -29.83
N GLY A 158 25.47 9.14 -30.43
CA GLY A 158 25.53 10.51 -29.88
C GLY A 158 26.64 10.72 -28.83
N SER A 159 26.60 11.87 -28.16
CA SER A 159 27.63 12.28 -27.19
C SER A 159 27.22 11.94 -25.76
N THR A 160 27.47 10.71 -25.32
CA THR A 160 27.17 10.30 -23.93
C THR A 160 27.99 11.11 -22.91
N PRO A 161 27.44 11.40 -21.72
CA PRO A 161 28.14 12.20 -20.69
C PRO A 161 29.36 11.51 -20.06
N GLY A 162 29.56 10.22 -20.33
CA GLY A 162 30.68 9.41 -19.85
C GLY A 162 30.99 8.25 -20.81
N GLU A 163 31.91 7.38 -20.41
CA GLU A 163 32.27 6.17 -21.17
C GLU A 163 31.07 5.20 -21.21
N PRO A 164 30.63 4.74 -22.40
CA PRO A 164 29.38 4.01 -22.54
C PRO A 164 29.38 2.65 -21.83
N ASP A 165 30.51 1.95 -21.77
CA ASP A 165 30.66 0.69 -21.04
C ASP A 165 30.56 0.86 -19.52
N ALA A 166 31.11 1.96 -18.99
CA ALA A 166 30.99 2.28 -17.57
C ALA A 166 29.56 2.71 -17.23
N LEU A 167 28.95 3.53 -18.10
CA LEU A 167 27.55 3.96 -17.94
C LEU A 167 26.58 2.78 -17.99
N SER A 168 26.78 1.79 -18.87
CA SER A 168 25.90 0.61 -18.90
C SER A 168 25.96 -0.18 -17.60
N ALA A 169 27.15 -0.34 -17.01
CA ALA A 169 27.33 -1.04 -15.74
C ALA A 169 26.70 -0.27 -14.57
N ASP A 170 26.89 1.05 -14.51
CA ASP A 170 26.33 1.91 -13.46
C ASP A 170 24.80 1.97 -13.54
N LEU A 171 24.23 2.09 -14.74
CA LEU A 171 22.78 2.10 -14.95
C LEU A 171 22.14 0.76 -14.56
N ASP A 172 22.77 -0.38 -14.89
CA ASP A 172 22.28 -1.69 -14.45
C ASP A 172 22.33 -1.84 -12.93
N ALA A 173 23.41 -1.38 -12.29
CA ALA A 173 23.52 -1.37 -10.83
C ALA A 173 22.43 -0.49 -10.17
N GLN A 174 22.15 0.68 -10.74
CA GLN A 174 21.07 1.55 -10.28
C GLN A 174 19.68 0.90 -10.45
N LEU A 175 19.39 0.31 -11.61
CA LEU A 175 18.13 -0.41 -11.85
C LEU A 175 17.94 -1.56 -10.85
N ARG A 176 18.98 -2.36 -10.57
CA ARG A 176 18.93 -3.43 -9.56
C ARG A 176 18.73 -2.91 -8.14
N GLY A 177 19.37 -1.79 -7.79
CA GLY A 177 19.17 -1.12 -6.50
C GLY A 177 17.73 -0.63 -6.33
N MET A 178 17.16 -0.02 -7.38
CA MET A 178 15.75 0.38 -7.40
C MET A 178 14.81 -0.82 -7.30
N ASP A 179 15.11 -1.93 -7.98
CA ASP A 179 14.32 -3.15 -7.90
C ASP A 179 14.23 -3.69 -6.48
N ALA A 180 15.37 -3.78 -5.79
CA ALA A 180 15.42 -4.21 -4.40
C ALA A 180 14.57 -3.29 -3.49
N LEU A 181 14.62 -1.98 -3.72
CA LEU A 181 13.79 -1.02 -2.98
C LEU A 181 12.30 -1.15 -3.30
N THR A 182 11.92 -1.32 -4.57
CA THR A 182 10.51 -1.52 -4.97
C THR A 182 9.95 -2.83 -4.42
N GLN A 183 10.72 -3.91 -4.47
CA GLN A 183 10.35 -5.20 -3.87
C GLN A 183 10.18 -5.10 -2.35
N LEU A 184 11.06 -4.36 -1.65
CA LEU A 184 10.90 -4.07 -0.22
C LEU A 184 9.59 -3.34 0.08
N MET A 185 9.14 -2.47 -0.83
CA MET A 185 7.87 -1.75 -0.71
C MET A 185 6.65 -2.53 -1.22
N GLY A 186 6.83 -3.78 -1.66
CA GLY A 186 5.76 -4.60 -2.22
C GLY A 186 5.24 -4.10 -3.58
N ALA A 187 6.02 -3.27 -4.28
CA ALA A 187 5.67 -2.71 -5.59
C ALA A 187 6.45 -3.41 -6.72
N SER A 188 5.84 -3.46 -7.91
CA SER A 188 6.53 -3.95 -9.11
C SER A 188 7.58 -2.93 -9.58
N PRO A 189 8.71 -3.37 -10.15
CA PRO A 189 9.71 -2.48 -10.71
C PRO A 189 9.12 -1.50 -11.74
N ALA A 190 9.55 -0.24 -11.68
CA ALA A 190 9.12 0.76 -12.64
C ALA A 190 9.64 0.42 -14.06
N PRO A 191 8.81 0.52 -15.10
CA PRO A 191 9.21 0.22 -16.49
C PRO A 191 10.14 1.28 -17.09
N TRP A 192 10.19 2.46 -16.49
CA TRP A 192 11.12 3.51 -16.86
C TRP A 192 11.64 4.19 -15.60
N TYR A 193 12.90 4.62 -15.69
CA TYR A 193 13.57 5.43 -14.70
C TYR A 193 13.92 6.77 -15.35
N ARG A 194 13.76 7.85 -14.60
CA ARG A 194 14.00 9.21 -15.12
C ARG A 194 14.76 10.01 -14.08
N GLN A 195 15.81 10.67 -14.54
CA GLN A 195 16.66 11.51 -13.72
C GLN A 195 16.89 12.84 -14.43
N ALA A 196 16.42 13.92 -13.81
CA ALA A 196 16.71 15.26 -14.28
C ALA A 196 18.10 15.70 -13.80
N PHE A 197 18.89 16.27 -14.71
CA PHE A 197 20.12 17.00 -14.42
C PHE A 197 19.93 18.48 -14.77
N ASP A 198 20.91 19.32 -14.43
CA ASP A 198 20.81 20.78 -14.59
C ASP A 198 20.59 21.21 -16.05
N GLU A 199 21.20 20.53 -17.02
CA GLU A 199 21.14 20.90 -18.46
C GLU A 199 20.43 19.87 -19.34
N HIS A 200 20.21 18.65 -18.85
CA HIS A 200 19.65 17.54 -19.62
C HIS A 200 18.88 16.57 -18.73
N GLU A 201 17.97 15.79 -19.32
CA GLU A 201 17.20 14.77 -18.63
C GLU A 201 17.59 13.40 -19.16
N MET A 202 17.78 12.43 -18.28
CA MET A 202 18.02 11.03 -18.65
C MET A 202 16.74 10.23 -18.41
N THR A 203 16.32 9.47 -19.41
CA THR A 203 15.26 8.48 -19.27
C THR A 203 15.79 7.11 -19.69
N VAL A 204 15.62 6.12 -18.82
CA VAL A 204 15.98 4.72 -19.07
C VAL A 204 14.70 3.92 -19.15
N ALA A 205 14.34 3.46 -20.35
CA ALA A 205 13.27 2.49 -20.56
C ALA A 205 13.81 1.09 -20.32
N ARG A 206 13.03 0.22 -19.68
CA ARG A 206 13.45 -1.12 -19.30
C ARG A 206 12.62 -2.19 -20.00
N ASP A 207 13.30 -3.26 -20.41
CA ASP A 207 12.67 -4.52 -20.77
C ASP A 207 13.43 -5.71 -20.17
N GLY A 208 12.86 -6.33 -19.13
CA GLY A 208 13.49 -7.43 -18.41
C GLY A 208 14.84 -7.02 -17.80
N ARG A 209 15.93 -7.55 -18.35
CA ARG A 209 17.34 -7.28 -17.98
C ARG A 209 18.03 -6.28 -18.91
N ALA A 210 17.34 -5.83 -19.94
CA ALA A 210 17.83 -4.87 -20.91
C ALA A 210 17.30 -3.47 -20.59
N GLY A 211 18.12 -2.45 -20.82
CA GLY A 211 17.77 -1.04 -20.67
C GLY A 211 18.13 -0.23 -21.91
N LEU A 212 17.28 0.74 -22.26
CA LEU A 212 17.50 1.74 -23.29
C LEU A 212 17.50 3.12 -22.63
N ALA A 213 18.67 3.71 -22.51
CA ALA A 213 18.91 5.02 -21.93
C ALA A 213 18.94 6.11 -23.02
N ILE A 214 18.31 7.24 -22.76
CA ILE A 214 18.28 8.41 -23.64
C ILE A 214 18.51 9.66 -22.81
N TRP A 215 19.35 10.55 -23.32
CA TRP A 215 19.58 11.88 -22.78
C TRP A 215 18.92 12.91 -23.68
N THR A 216 18.01 13.70 -23.13
CA THR A 216 17.26 14.74 -23.85
C THR A 216 17.56 16.14 -23.31
N THR A 217 17.43 17.15 -24.17
CA THR A 217 17.47 18.56 -23.78
C THR A 217 16.13 19.04 -23.25
N GLY A 218 16.11 20.04 -22.35
CA GLY A 218 14.90 20.58 -21.74
C GLY A 218 13.84 20.98 -22.77
N GLY A 219 12.73 20.22 -22.83
CA GLY A 219 11.58 20.47 -23.71
C GLY A 219 11.22 19.32 -24.66
N ALA A 220 12.09 18.31 -24.84
CA ALA A 220 11.76 17.11 -25.60
C ALA A 220 11.13 16.03 -24.70
N ASP A 221 9.98 15.48 -25.11
CA ASP A 221 9.36 14.36 -24.38
C ASP A 221 10.01 13.02 -24.79
N PRO A 222 10.79 12.38 -23.90
CA PRO A 222 11.54 11.16 -24.22
C PRO A 222 10.62 9.99 -24.57
N MET A 223 9.39 9.93 -24.05
CA MET A 223 8.46 8.85 -24.38
C MET A 223 7.91 8.98 -25.79
N THR A 224 7.59 10.20 -26.23
CA THR A 224 7.17 10.45 -27.61
C THR A 224 8.31 10.14 -28.59
N LEU A 225 9.55 10.51 -28.26
CA LEU A 225 10.72 10.20 -29.08
C LEU A 225 10.95 8.68 -29.22
N LEU A 226 10.87 7.94 -28.11
CA LEU A 226 10.95 6.48 -28.10
C LEU A 226 9.88 5.82 -28.98
N MET A 227 8.63 6.26 -28.84
CA MET A 227 7.52 5.71 -29.62
C MET A 227 7.64 6.05 -31.10
N ASN A 228 8.09 7.26 -31.44
CA ASN A 228 8.34 7.66 -32.83
C ASN A 228 9.45 6.81 -33.44
N ALA A 229 10.60 6.70 -32.77
CA ALA A 229 11.72 5.90 -33.25
C ALA A 229 11.31 4.44 -33.48
N ALA A 230 10.59 3.83 -32.52
CA ALA A 230 10.09 2.47 -32.66
C ALA A 230 9.00 2.32 -33.74
N SER A 231 8.19 3.36 -34.01
CA SER A 231 7.19 3.34 -35.09
C SER A 231 7.77 3.49 -36.50
N MET A 232 8.95 4.10 -36.60
CA MET A 232 9.68 4.26 -37.86
C MET A 232 10.39 2.96 -38.26
N MET A 233 10.51 2.01 -37.32
CA MET A 233 10.96 0.65 -37.57
C MET A 233 9.81 -0.13 -38.23
N GLY A 234 9.97 -0.46 -39.51
CA GLY A 234 9.07 -1.38 -40.21
C GLY A 234 9.37 -2.85 -39.86
N GLU A 235 8.49 -3.77 -40.28
CA GLU A 235 8.88 -5.18 -40.37
C GLU A 235 10.18 -5.27 -41.20
N PRO A 236 11.23 -5.96 -40.71
CA PRO A 236 12.47 -6.07 -41.46
C PRO A 236 12.15 -6.72 -42.80
N GLU A 237 12.45 -6.01 -43.90
CA GLU A 237 12.44 -6.62 -45.22
C GLU A 237 13.45 -7.78 -45.16
N ILE A 238 12.95 -9.00 -45.28
CA ILE A 238 13.80 -10.18 -45.48
C ILE A 238 14.50 -9.92 -46.82
N ASP A 239 15.76 -9.52 -46.78
CA ASP A 239 16.60 -9.44 -47.97
C ASP A 239 16.84 -10.89 -48.42
N PRO A 240 16.20 -11.35 -49.51
CA PRO A 240 16.32 -12.73 -49.96
C PRO A 240 17.74 -13.04 -50.46
N ASP A 241 18.56 -12.03 -50.72
CA ASP A 241 19.94 -12.16 -51.21
C ASP A 241 21.00 -12.06 -50.09
N ALA A 242 20.59 -11.91 -48.82
CA ALA A 242 21.51 -11.84 -47.70
C ALA A 242 22.17 -13.21 -47.39
N GLU A 243 23.50 -13.22 -47.30
CA GLU A 243 24.28 -14.44 -47.01
C GLU A 243 23.87 -15.03 -45.66
N ILE A 244 23.27 -16.24 -45.66
CA ILE A 244 22.78 -16.94 -44.48
C ILE A 244 23.97 -17.30 -43.58
N LYS A 245 24.26 -16.46 -42.58
CA LYS A 245 25.22 -16.79 -41.53
C LYS A 245 24.55 -17.71 -40.50
N PRO A 246 25.12 -18.89 -40.21
CA PRO A 246 24.61 -19.72 -39.13
C PRO A 246 24.72 -18.94 -37.81
N PRO A 247 23.74 -19.10 -36.89
CA PRO A 247 23.83 -18.49 -35.58
C PRO A 247 25.09 -19.00 -34.87
N SER A 248 25.74 -18.15 -34.06
CA SER A 248 26.95 -18.53 -33.34
C SER A 248 26.71 -19.78 -32.47
N ASP A 249 27.71 -20.64 -32.29
CA ASP A 249 27.51 -21.91 -31.58
C ASP A 249 27.08 -21.76 -30.11
N GLY A 250 27.38 -20.66 -29.43
CA GLY A 250 26.90 -20.41 -28.05
C GLY A 250 27.25 -21.50 -27.03
N PHE A 251 26.50 -21.55 -25.93
CA PHE A 251 26.65 -22.55 -24.86
C PHE A 251 25.56 -23.62 -24.94
N VAL A 252 25.95 -24.89 -24.94
CA VAL A 252 25.02 -26.02 -24.93
C VAL A 252 24.39 -26.17 -23.55
N VAL A 253 23.09 -25.91 -23.46
CA VAL A 253 22.32 -26.09 -22.22
C VAL A 253 21.88 -27.54 -22.04
N ARG A 254 21.44 -28.18 -23.14
CA ARG A 254 20.90 -29.53 -23.10
C ARG A 254 21.13 -30.27 -24.40
N GLU A 255 21.55 -31.51 -24.31
CA GLU A 255 21.67 -32.44 -25.43
C GLU A 255 20.72 -33.63 -25.24
N GLY A 256 20.21 -34.17 -26.33
CA GLY A 256 19.37 -35.35 -26.27
C GLY A 256 19.07 -35.95 -27.64
N LYS A 257 18.60 -37.18 -27.65
CA LYS A 257 18.11 -37.83 -28.87
C LYS A 257 16.90 -37.07 -29.41
N GLY A 258 16.80 -36.97 -30.73
CA GLY A 258 15.69 -36.31 -31.41
C GLY A 258 14.39 -37.11 -31.40
N GLY A 259 13.38 -36.53 -32.03
CA GLY A 259 12.00 -37.02 -31.99
C GLY A 259 11.03 -35.92 -31.58
N VAL A 260 9.74 -36.10 -31.88
CA VAL A 260 8.71 -35.07 -31.62
C VAL A 260 8.59 -34.75 -30.12
N ASP A 261 8.54 -35.76 -29.25
CA ASP A 261 8.45 -35.53 -27.80
C ASP A 261 9.73 -34.91 -27.22
N ALA A 262 10.89 -35.28 -27.75
CA ALA A 262 12.17 -34.72 -27.32
C ALA A 262 12.29 -33.25 -27.73
N LEU A 263 11.84 -32.90 -28.95
CA LEU A 263 11.76 -31.52 -29.41
C LEU A 263 10.81 -30.69 -28.54
N ILE A 264 9.62 -31.20 -28.21
CA ILE A 264 8.68 -30.51 -27.31
C ILE A 264 9.28 -30.39 -25.89
N SER A 265 10.00 -31.40 -25.41
CA SER A 265 10.71 -31.32 -24.12
C SER A 265 11.80 -30.26 -24.13
N MET A 266 12.54 -30.10 -25.23
CA MET A 266 13.53 -29.03 -25.39
C MET A 266 12.88 -27.66 -25.46
N LEU A 267 11.75 -27.52 -26.18
CA LEU A 267 10.96 -26.29 -26.25
C LEU A 267 10.38 -25.91 -24.88
N SER A 268 9.91 -26.90 -24.11
CA SER A 268 9.48 -26.69 -22.73
C SER A 268 10.64 -26.22 -21.84
N THR A 269 11.84 -26.79 -22.02
CA THR A 269 13.03 -26.36 -21.28
C THR A 269 13.46 -24.95 -21.66
N SER A 270 13.42 -24.61 -22.96
CA SER A 270 13.77 -23.27 -23.43
C SER A 270 12.80 -22.22 -22.94
N LYS A 271 11.50 -22.54 -22.91
CA LYS A 271 10.45 -21.65 -22.40
C LYS A 271 10.53 -21.46 -20.89
N MET A 272 10.80 -22.52 -20.12
CA MET A 272 10.93 -22.43 -18.66
C MET A 272 12.19 -21.68 -18.19
N GLN A 273 13.23 -21.63 -19.02
CA GLN A 273 14.51 -21.00 -18.69
C GLN A 273 14.75 -19.68 -19.45
N ASP A 274 13.73 -19.16 -20.15
CA ASP A 274 13.80 -17.97 -21.01
C ASP A 274 15.06 -17.95 -21.90
N ILE A 275 15.30 -19.06 -22.62
CA ILE A 275 16.52 -19.23 -23.40
C ILE A 275 16.41 -18.47 -24.73
N THR A 276 17.24 -17.44 -24.87
CA THR A 276 17.54 -16.81 -26.16
C THR A 276 18.72 -17.52 -26.81
N GLY A 277 18.46 -18.17 -27.94
CA GLY A 277 19.42 -18.96 -28.69
C GLY A 277 18.79 -19.79 -29.79
N HIS A 278 19.18 -21.06 -29.91
CA HIS A 278 18.65 -21.91 -30.97
C HIS A 278 18.67 -23.40 -30.61
N ILE A 279 17.77 -24.19 -31.21
CA ILE A 279 17.85 -25.66 -31.20
C ILE A 279 18.47 -26.09 -32.53
N ARG A 280 19.58 -26.82 -32.46
CA ARG A 280 20.32 -27.34 -33.61
C ARG A 280 20.13 -28.85 -33.73
N THR A 281 19.98 -29.33 -34.97
CA THR A 281 20.15 -30.76 -35.29
C THR A 281 21.61 -31.12 -35.54
N GLN A 282 22.07 -32.20 -34.92
CA GLN A 282 23.40 -32.77 -35.09
C GLN A 282 23.27 -34.17 -35.74
N GLY A 283 24.22 -34.52 -36.62
CA GLY A 283 24.30 -35.85 -37.25
C GLY A 283 23.79 -35.96 -38.70
N LYS A 284 23.19 -34.91 -39.26
CA LYS A 284 22.89 -34.80 -40.71
C LYS A 284 23.88 -33.85 -41.39
N LYS A 285 24.09 -34.00 -42.71
CA LYS A 285 24.97 -33.12 -43.52
C LYS A 285 24.56 -31.65 -43.44
N ASP A 286 23.27 -31.40 -43.21
CA ASP A 286 22.63 -30.09 -43.20
C ASP A 286 22.00 -29.83 -41.82
N PRO A 287 22.62 -29.00 -40.96
CA PRO A 287 22.03 -28.63 -39.68
C PRO A 287 20.84 -27.69 -39.88
N VAL A 288 19.74 -27.99 -39.21
CA VAL A 288 18.57 -27.11 -39.12
C VAL A 288 18.64 -26.39 -37.77
N TYR A 289 18.41 -25.08 -37.77
CA TYR A 289 18.35 -24.30 -36.54
C TYR A 289 16.94 -23.75 -36.36
N LEU A 290 16.36 -23.99 -35.18
CA LEU A 290 15.15 -23.33 -34.72
C LEU A 290 15.56 -22.21 -33.78
N LEU A 291 15.34 -20.97 -34.18
CA LEU A 291 15.72 -19.78 -33.44
C LEU A 291 14.73 -19.54 -32.29
N LEU A 292 15.27 -19.16 -31.14
CA LEU A 292 14.53 -18.95 -29.90
C LEU A 292 14.87 -17.58 -29.31
N ILE A 293 13.84 -16.80 -28.97
CA ILE A 293 13.97 -15.55 -28.20
C ILE A 293 13.10 -15.70 -26.96
N ASP A 294 13.69 -15.57 -25.77
CA ASP A 294 13.03 -15.82 -24.47
C ASP A 294 12.27 -17.17 -24.45
N GLY A 295 12.88 -18.19 -25.06
CA GLY A 295 12.31 -19.53 -25.18
C GLY A 295 11.15 -19.68 -26.18
N ILE A 296 10.77 -18.62 -26.89
CA ILE A 296 9.73 -18.60 -27.93
C ILE A 296 10.36 -18.83 -29.31
N PRO A 297 9.85 -19.79 -30.11
CA PRO A 297 10.29 -19.96 -31.50
C PRO A 297 9.95 -18.75 -32.38
N THR A 298 10.96 -18.11 -32.95
CA THR A 298 10.79 -16.91 -33.79
C THR A 298 11.11 -17.15 -35.26
N GLY A 299 11.89 -18.19 -35.58
CA GLY A 299 12.21 -18.50 -36.96
C GLY A 299 12.92 -19.85 -37.14
N LEU A 300 12.99 -20.29 -38.39
CA LEU A 300 13.75 -21.46 -38.81
C LEU A 300 14.84 -21.04 -39.79
N THR A 301 16.05 -21.58 -39.63
CA THR A 301 17.09 -21.50 -40.64
C THR A 301 17.44 -22.89 -41.19
N GLY A 302 17.25 -23.07 -42.49
CA GLY A 302 17.69 -24.25 -43.25
C GLY A 302 18.86 -23.94 -44.18
N THR A 303 19.66 -24.94 -44.53
CA THR A 303 20.86 -24.76 -45.38
C THR A 303 20.59 -24.76 -46.90
N GLU A 304 19.39 -25.15 -47.35
CA GLU A 304 19.01 -25.17 -48.77
C GLU A 304 17.72 -24.37 -48.99
N GLU A 305 17.74 -23.43 -49.95
CA GLU A 305 16.67 -22.49 -50.29
C GLU A 305 15.38 -23.16 -50.81
N GLU A 306 15.40 -24.45 -51.14
CA GLU A 306 14.30 -25.17 -51.82
C GLU A 306 13.52 -26.17 -50.92
N LYS A 307 13.80 -26.26 -49.61
CA LYS A 307 13.08 -27.22 -48.74
C LYS A 307 11.74 -26.64 -48.25
N ASP A 308 10.64 -27.32 -48.60
CA ASP A 308 9.31 -27.08 -48.03
C ASP A 308 9.35 -27.06 -46.48
N PHE A 309 8.62 -26.14 -45.85
CA PHE A 309 8.54 -25.94 -44.38
C PHE A 309 8.31 -27.27 -43.61
N ASP A 310 7.37 -28.10 -44.07
CA ASP A 310 7.06 -29.39 -43.45
C ASP A 310 8.22 -30.38 -43.53
N GLN A 311 9.05 -30.30 -44.57
CA GLN A 311 10.21 -31.18 -44.73
C GLN A 311 11.33 -30.79 -43.77
N ILE A 312 11.53 -29.49 -43.52
CA ILE A 312 12.48 -28.97 -42.52
C ILE A 312 12.05 -29.42 -41.12
N ILE A 313 10.75 -29.36 -40.80
CA ILE A 313 10.22 -29.85 -39.52
C ILE A 313 10.32 -31.37 -39.40
N LYS A 314 10.18 -32.14 -40.49
CA LYS A 314 10.49 -33.59 -40.49
C LYS A 314 11.92 -33.84 -40.08
N ASP A 315 12.85 -33.04 -40.58
CA ASP A 315 14.27 -33.20 -40.29
C ASP A 315 14.60 -32.83 -38.83
N LEU A 316 14.05 -31.73 -38.33
CA LEU A 316 14.15 -31.31 -36.93
C LEU A 316 13.56 -32.33 -35.95
N SER A 317 12.42 -32.94 -36.30
CA SER A 317 11.74 -33.92 -35.45
C SER A 317 12.21 -35.37 -35.66
N SER A 318 13.31 -35.60 -36.39
CA SER A 318 13.73 -36.96 -36.73
C SER A 318 14.32 -37.71 -35.53
N PRO A 319 13.93 -38.98 -35.28
CA PRO A 319 14.49 -39.78 -34.18
C PRO A 319 15.99 -40.07 -34.31
N SER A 320 16.52 -39.93 -35.53
CA SER A 320 17.93 -40.13 -35.86
C SER A 320 18.76 -38.84 -35.79
N ALA A 321 18.15 -37.68 -35.58
CA ALA A 321 18.88 -36.46 -35.30
C ALA A 321 19.16 -36.38 -33.81
N ASP A 322 20.34 -35.94 -33.42
CA ASP A 322 20.60 -35.50 -32.06
C ASP A 322 20.24 -34.02 -31.98
N LEU A 323 19.53 -33.61 -30.93
CA LEU A 323 19.14 -32.23 -30.71
C LEU A 323 20.05 -31.61 -29.64
N GLN A 324 20.48 -30.39 -29.90
CA GLN A 324 21.22 -29.57 -28.94
C GLN A 324 20.51 -28.23 -28.77
N LEU A 325 20.18 -27.88 -27.53
CA LEU A 325 19.67 -26.57 -27.16
C LEU A 325 20.84 -25.67 -26.79
N HIS A 326 21.06 -24.63 -27.60
CA HIS A 326 22.12 -23.66 -27.43
C HIS A 326 21.56 -22.35 -26.89
N ARG A 327 22.22 -21.81 -25.86
CA ARG A 327 21.99 -20.47 -25.32
C ARG A 327 23.09 -19.54 -25.82
N LEU A 328 22.73 -18.41 -26.39
CA LEU A 328 23.73 -17.46 -26.88
C LEU A 328 24.23 -16.55 -25.74
N GLU A 329 25.53 -16.25 -25.81
CA GLU A 329 26.14 -15.18 -25.04
C GLU A 329 25.59 -13.81 -25.49
N ARG A 330 25.64 -12.82 -24.61
CA ARG A 330 24.90 -11.55 -24.75
C ARG A 330 25.15 -10.84 -26.09
N ALA A 331 26.41 -10.70 -26.50
CA ALA A 331 26.77 -10.09 -27.79
C ALA A 331 26.28 -10.91 -29.00
N ALA A 332 26.26 -12.24 -28.87
CA ALA A 332 25.79 -13.13 -29.93
C ALA A 332 24.26 -13.14 -30.10
N ARG A 333 23.49 -12.71 -29.10
CA ARG A 333 22.02 -12.58 -29.23
C ARG A 333 21.61 -11.56 -30.28
N LEU A 334 22.43 -10.54 -30.51
CA LEU A 334 22.21 -9.54 -31.56
C LEU A 334 22.35 -10.12 -32.97
N THR A 335 22.97 -11.31 -33.10
CA THR A 335 23.09 -12.02 -34.38
C THR A 335 21.92 -12.96 -34.68
N LEU A 336 20.98 -13.13 -33.74
CA LEU A 336 19.71 -13.82 -34.00
C LEU A 336 18.84 -12.92 -34.88
N GLY A 337 18.97 -13.08 -36.19
CA GLY A 337 18.04 -12.52 -37.17
C GLY A 337 16.76 -13.33 -37.30
N ASN A 338 15.86 -12.89 -38.17
CA ASN A 338 14.68 -13.68 -38.56
C ASN A 338 15.12 -14.93 -39.34
N GLY A 339 14.33 -15.99 -39.24
CA GLY A 339 14.58 -17.23 -39.99
C GLY A 339 14.57 -17.00 -41.50
N ASN A 340 15.29 -17.85 -42.25
CA ASN A 340 15.34 -17.78 -43.71
C ASN A 340 14.18 -18.52 -44.40
N VAL A 341 13.39 -19.28 -43.64
CA VAL A 341 12.25 -20.03 -44.16
C VAL A 341 11.01 -19.14 -44.19
N SER A 342 10.54 -18.79 -45.39
CA SER A 342 9.31 -18.01 -45.58
C SER A 342 8.07 -18.75 -45.06
N GLY A 343 7.11 -18.03 -44.49
CA GLY A 343 5.84 -18.59 -44.02
C GLY A 343 5.90 -19.21 -42.62
N PHE A 344 7.00 -18.99 -41.88
CA PHE A 344 7.08 -19.33 -40.46
C PHE A 344 6.06 -18.50 -39.66
N THR A 345 5.22 -19.20 -38.90
CA THR A 345 4.44 -18.65 -37.80
C THR A 345 4.45 -19.64 -36.65
N LEU A 346 4.25 -19.20 -35.41
CA LEU A 346 4.26 -20.11 -34.27
C LEU A 346 3.12 -21.14 -34.37
N ALA A 347 1.98 -20.70 -34.92
CA ALA A 347 0.83 -21.55 -35.21
C ALA A 347 1.09 -22.58 -36.32
N THR A 348 1.80 -22.21 -37.40
CA THR A 348 2.16 -23.18 -38.45
C THR A 348 3.22 -24.17 -37.96
N LEU A 349 4.20 -23.72 -37.17
CA LEU A 349 5.19 -24.59 -36.54
C LEU A 349 4.51 -25.60 -35.61
N SER A 350 3.64 -25.15 -34.70
CA SER A 350 2.96 -26.04 -33.75
C SER A 350 2.08 -27.06 -34.47
N HIS A 351 1.35 -26.63 -35.50
CA HIS A 351 0.54 -27.50 -36.34
C HIS A 351 1.39 -28.54 -37.07
N SER A 352 2.50 -28.13 -37.69
CA SER A 352 3.39 -29.04 -38.41
C SER A 352 4.09 -30.01 -37.44
N ILE A 353 4.56 -29.59 -36.26
CA ILE A 353 5.13 -30.51 -35.26
C ILE A 353 4.11 -31.60 -34.84
N ALA A 354 2.85 -31.22 -34.65
CA ALA A 354 1.79 -32.16 -34.25
C ALA A 354 1.42 -33.15 -35.38
N THR A 355 1.45 -32.72 -36.64
CA THR A 355 0.90 -33.48 -37.78
C THR A 355 1.94 -34.26 -38.59
N VAL A 356 3.17 -33.78 -38.68
CA VAL A 356 4.17 -34.23 -39.66
C VAL A 356 4.59 -35.71 -39.50
N ARG A 357 4.59 -36.25 -38.27
CA ARG A 357 4.99 -37.65 -37.99
C ARG A 357 3.87 -38.54 -37.46
N THR A 358 2.65 -38.02 -37.32
CA THR A 358 1.55 -38.77 -36.71
C THR A 358 0.27 -38.69 -37.55
N ARG A 359 -0.36 -39.84 -37.80
CA ARG A 359 -1.66 -39.92 -38.49
C ARG A 359 -2.84 -40.16 -37.55
N SER A 360 -2.56 -40.57 -36.31
CA SER A 360 -3.57 -40.78 -35.27
C SER A 360 -4.13 -39.44 -34.80
N GLU A 361 -5.45 -39.29 -34.82
CA GLU A 361 -6.12 -38.08 -34.31
C GLU A 361 -5.88 -37.91 -32.80
N SER A 362 -5.95 -38.98 -32.00
CA SER A 362 -5.69 -38.90 -30.55
C SER A 362 -4.26 -38.48 -30.22
N ARG A 363 -3.29 -38.84 -31.05
CA ARG A 363 -1.90 -38.38 -30.88
C ARG A 363 -1.73 -36.93 -31.32
N LYS A 364 -2.39 -36.51 -32.40
CA LYS A 364 -2.39 -35.12 -32.85
C LYS A 364 -2.98 -34.21 -31.77
N THR A 365 -4.15 -34.55 -31.22
CA THR A 365 -4.79 -33.76 -30.16
C THR A 365 -3.87 -33.63 -28.94
N LEU A 366 -3.25 -34.72 -28.49
CA LEU A 366 -2.31 -34.68 -27.37
C LEU A 366 -1.08 -33.78 -27.63
N LEU A 367 -0.51 -33.84 -28.84
CA LEU A 367 0.63 -33.00 -29.20
C LEU A 367 0.24 -31.52 -29.34
N THR A 368 -0.93 -31.26 -29.92
CA THR A 368 -1.51 -29.91 -30.01
C THR A 368 -1.77 -29.34 -28.62
N GLU A 369 -2.41 -30.09 -27.70
CA GLU A 369 -2.62 -29.66 -26.32
C GLU A 369 -1.31 -29.34 -25.59
N ARG A 370 -0.24 -30.13 -25.82
CA ARG A 370 1.08 -29.86 -25.22
C ARG A 370 1.71 -28.58 -25.77
N LEU A 371 1.56 -28.31 -27.06
CA LEU A 371 2.10 -27.10 -27.69
C LEU A 371 1.25 -25.86 -27.35
N ASP A 372 -0.06 -26.01 -27.24
CA ASP A 372 -0.96 -24.95 -26.77
C ASP A 372 -0.61 -24.56 -25.33
N ARG A 373 -0.37 -25.53 -24.44
CA ARG A 373 0.10 -25.22 -23.07
C ARG A 373 1.43 -24.42 -23.03
N LEU A 374 2.26 -24.51 -24.06
CA LEU A 374 3.54 -23.80 -24.11
C LEU A 374 3.43 -22.42 -24.77
N PHE A 375 2.60 -22.29 -25.80
CA PHE A 375 2.66 -21.17 -26.76
C PHE A 375 1.30 -20.57 -27.14
N ARG A 376 0.19 -20.97 -26.51
CA ARG A 376 -1.16 -20.52 -26.89
C ARG A 376 -1.34 -19.01 -26.82
N PHE A 377 -0.79 -18.37 -25.78
CA PHE A 377 -0.87 -16.93 -25.64
C PHE A 377 -0.08 -16.21 -26.76
N GLU A 378 1.14 -16.66 -27.03
CA GLU A 378 2.02 -16.12 -28.06
C GLU A 378 1.43 -16.29 -29.47
N MET A 379 0.86 -17.45 -29.77
CA MET A 379 0.13 -17.69 -31.02
C MET A 379 -1.08 -16.73 -31.15
N GLY A 380 -1.75 -16.44 -30.04
CA GLY A 380 -2.81 -15.44 -29.98
C GLY A 380 -2.30 -14.03 -30.29
N MET A 381 -1.15 -13.62 -29.75
CA MET A 381 -0.56 -12.30 -30.01
C MET A 381 -0.12 -12.14 -31.46
N GLU A 382 0.45 -13.18 -32.07
CA GLU A 382 0.76 -13.21 -33.51
C GLU A 382 -0.51 -13.06 -34.37
N SER A 383 -1.61 -13.69 -33.94
CA SER A 383 -2.92 -13.55 -34.59
C SER A 383 -3.49 -12.12 -34.46
N ILE A 384 -3.25 -11.42 -33.36
CA ILE A 384 -3.60 -10.00 -33.22
C ILE A 384 -2.78 -9.16 -34.18
N ALA A 385 -1.46 -9.35 -34.24
CA ALA A 385 -0.58 -8.57 -35.11
C ALA A 385 -1.03 -8.69 -36.58
N THR A 386 -1.29 -9.91 -37.04
CA THR A 386 -1.84 -10.16 -38.38
C THR A 386 -3.25 -9.56 -38.54
N ALA A 387 -4.10 -9.63 -37.52
CA ALA A 387 -5.44 -9.03 -37.56
C ALA A 387 -5.43 -7.49 -37.61
N LYS A 388 -4.48 -6.82 -36.94
CA LYS A 388 -4.34 -5.35 -36.99
C LYS A 388 -4.00 -4.84 -38.39
N SER A 389 -3.39 -5.67 -39.25
CA SER A 389 -3.23 -5.33 -40.68
C SER A 389 -4.54 -5.40 -41.48
N GLN A 390 -5.50 -6.22 -41.04
CA GLN A 390 -6.76 -6.49 -41.74
C GLN A 390 -7.94 -5.66 -41.21
N TRP A 391 -7.91 -5.28 -39.94
CA TRP A 391 -8.95 -4.53 -39.22
C TRP A 391 -8.46 -3.13 -38.88
N LYS A 392 -9.30 -2.12 -39.13
CA LYS A 392 -8.98 -0.71 -38.83
C LYS A 392 -9.74 -0.22 -37.60
N LEU A 393 -9.07 0.55 -36.75
CA LEU A 393 -9.72 1.26 -35.65
C LEU A 393 -10.54 2.44 -36.22
N LEU A 394 -11.81 2.53 -35.83
CA LEU A 394 -12.67 3.67 -36.17
C LEU A 394 -12.54 4.75 -35.09
N ASP A 395 -12.14 5.95 -35.48
CA ASP A 395 -11.91 7.06 -34.56
C ASP A 395 -13.23 7.78 -34.24
N THR A 396 -13.82 7.52 -33.08
CA THR A 396 -15.18 7.99 -32.73
C THR A 396 -15.22 9.32 -31.98
N GLY A 397 -14.14 10.12 -31.98
CA GLY A 397 -14.17 11.51 -31.50
C GLY A 397 -14.37 11.72 -29.99
N GLY A 398 -14.34 10.66 -29.18
CA GLY A 398 -14.02 10.78 -27.75
C GLY A 398 -12.53 11.11 -27.60
N LEU A 399 -12.12 11.76 -26.49
CA LEU A 399 -10.74 12.18 -26.17
C LEU A 399 -9.70 11.35 -26.95
N PRO A 400 -8.85 11.98 -27.78
CA PRO A 400 -8.10 11.32 -28.84
C PRO A 400 -7.09 10.30 -28.28
N MET A 401 -7.57 9.11 -27.93
CA MET A 401 -6.73 7.94 -27.64
C MET A 401 -6.18 7.34 -28.93
N SER A 402 -6.70 7.76 -30.09
CA SER A 402 -6.09 7.52 -31.42
C SER A 402 -4.78 8.27 -31.64
N LYS A 403 -4.37 9.17 -30.70
CA LYS A 403 -3.06 9.84 -30.71
C LYS A 403 -2.03 9.24 -29.76
N ILE A 404 -2.30 8.07 -29.20
CA ILE A 404 -1.32 7.33 -28.40
C ILE A 404 -0.48 6.37 -29.26
N LEU A 405 -0.86 6.15 -30.52
CA LEU A 405 0.08 5.83 -31.59
C LEU A 405 0.09 6.99 -32.60
N PRO A 406 1.23 7.59 -32.94
CA PRO A 406 1.34 8.36 -34.16
C PRO A 406 1.30 7.36 -35.31
N THR A 407 0.13 7.10 -35.87
CA THR A 407 0.06 6.56 -37.25
C THR A 407 0.41 7.71 -38.20
N SER A 408 1.70 8.03 -38.27
CA SER A 408 2.25 8.98 -39.23
C SER A 408 2.28 8.36 -40.62
N ARG A 409 1.13 8.32 -41.31
CA ARG A 409 1.15 8.59 -42.76
C ARG A 409 0.90 10.07 -42.97
N GLY A 410 1.95 10.84 -42.71
CA GLY A 410 1.93 12.29 -42.88
C GLY A 410 2.93 12.93 -41.96
N GLY A 411 4.13 13.20 -42.47
CA GLY A 411 5.09 14.05 -41.79
C GLY A 411 4.44 15.37 -41.37
N ARG A 412 4.93 15.89 -40.24
CA ARG A 412 4.48 17.06 -39.43
C ARG A 412 3.54 16.69 -38.29
N VAL A 413 4.16 16.63 -37.11
CA VAL A 413 3.51 16.65 -35.79
C VAL A 413 2.84 18.02 -35.56
N LEU A 414 1.70 17.98 -34.85
CA LEU A 414 0.90 19.04 -34.18
C LEU A 414 -0.29 19.66 -34.92
N GLN A 415 -1.53 19.32 -34.48
CA GLN A 415 -2.76 20.15 -34.27
C GLN A 415 -3.77 19.32 -33.43
N PRO A 416 -4.81 19.83 -32.70
CA PRO A 416 -5.28 21.20 -32.46
C PRO A 416 -5.54 21.57 -30.96
N GLU A 417 -5.23 20.72 -29.97
CA GLU A 417 -5.47 21.03 -28.54
C GLU A 417 -4.32 21.85 -27.93
N ASP A 418 -3.11 21.68 -28.45
CA ASP A 418 -2.02 22.63 -28.25
C ASP A 418 -2.40 24.02 -28.75
N ARG A 419 -3.35 24.17 -29.69
CA ARG A 419 -3.82 25.49 -30.14
C ARG A 419 -4.65 26.20 -29.08
N GLN A 420 -5.39 25.50 -28.24
CA GLN A 420 -6.15 26.14 -27.17
C GLN A 420 -5.27 26.53 -26.00
N ILE A 421 -4.26 25.71 -25.70
CA ILE A 421 -3.25 26.00 -24.69
C ILE A 421 -2.28 27.07 -25.20
N LEU A 422 -1.85 27.03 -26.46
CA LEU A 422 -1.11 28.11 -27.14
C LEU A 422 -1.96 29.37 -27.25
N ASP A 423 -3.25 29.31 -27.57
CA ASP A 423 -4.12 30.50 -27.60
C ASP A 423 -4.30 31.06 -26.19
N ARG A 424 -4.32 30.22 -25.15
CA ARG A 424 -4.34 30.65 -23.75
C ARG A 424 -3.01 31.30 -23.35
N ILE A 425 -1.88 30.71 -23.73
CA ILE A 425 -0.53 31.24 -23.49
C ILE A 425 -0.34 32.54 -24.26
N ASN A 426 -0.70 32.59 -25.55
CA ASN A 426 -0.65 33.79 -26.38
C ASN A 426 -1.55 34.91 -25.84
N ARG A 427 -2.75 34.59 -25.33
CA ARG A 427 -3.60 35.59 -24.65
C ARG A 427 -2.96 36.09 -23.36
N LEU A 428 -2.39 35.20 -22.56
CA LEU A 428 -1.67 35.59 -21.34
C LEU A 428 -0.39 36.40 -21.65
N GLU A 429 0.27 36.13 -22.76
CA GLU A 429 1.41 36.91 -23.26
C GLU A 429 0.97 38.27 -23.81
N GLU A 430 -0.14 38.34 -24.58
CA GLU A 430 -0.74 39.59 -25.03
C GLU A 430 -1.21 40.45 -23.85
N ASP A 431 -1.82 39.84 -22.83
CA ASP A 431 -2.24 40.49 -21.60
C ASP A 431 -1.03 40.98 -20.79
N LYS A 432 0.03 40.17 -20.68
CA LYS A 432 1.29 40.58 -20.04
C LYS A 432 1.91 41.76 -20.77
N ILE A 433 1.98 41.72 -22.10
CA ILE A 433 2.50 42.82 -22.92
C ILE A 433 1.59 44.06 -22.79
N GLY A 434 0.27 43.87 -22.70
CA GLY A 434 -0.70 44.94 -22.43
C GLY A 434 -0.45 45.62 -21.08
N LEU A 435 -0.30 44.81 -20.02
CA LEU A 435 0.01 45.28 -18.67
C LEU A 435 1.40 45.92 -18.59
N GLU A 436 2.40 45.42 -19.31
CA GLU A 436 3.73 46.05 -19.39
C GLU A 436 3.67 47.41 -20.11
N ARG A 437 2.85 47.54 -21.17
CA ARG A 437 2.61 48.83 -21.84
C ARG A 437 1.84 49.80 -20.96
N GLU A 438 0.84 49.33 -20.21
CA GLU A 438 0.09 50.13 -19.25
C GLU A 438 0.96 50.55 -18.08
N ARG A 439 1.79 49.65 -17.54
CA ARG A 439 2.78 49.96 -16.51
C ARG A 439 3.76 51.02 -17.01
N GLY A 440 4.30 50.85 -18.22
CA GLY A 440 5.18 51.86 -18.82
C GLY A 440 4.47 53.19 -19.13
N ARG A 441 3.15 53.19 -19.38
CA ARG A 441 2.35 54.40 -19.52
C ARG A 441 2.10 55.07 -18.16
N LEU A 442 1.81 54.30 -17.12
CA LEU A 442 1.61 54.78 -15.76
C LEU A 442 2.92 55.29 -15.14
N GLU A 443 4.04 54.64 -15.41
CA GLU A 443 5.38 55.11 -15.04
C GLU A 443 5.68 56.47 -15.71
N ARG A 444 5.41 56.61 -17.01
CA ARG A 444 5.54 57.91 -17.71
C ARG A 444 4.60 58.98 -17.17
N LEU A 445 3.33 58.64 -16.89
CA LEU A 445 2.39 59.58 -16.27
C LEU A 445 2.83 59.97 -14.86
N LEU A 446 3.39 59.03 -14.09
CA LEU A 446 3.94 59.32 -12.76
C LEU A 446 5.16 60.23 -12.85
N GLU A 447 6.06 60.02 -13.81
CA GLU A 447 7.19 60.90 -14.07
C GLU A 447 6.73 62.29 -14.53
N GLU A 448 5.73 62.37 -15.42
CA GLU A 448 5.13 63.64 -15.85
C GLU A 448 4.45 64.38 -14.69
N GLU A 449 3.69 63.68 -13.84
CA GLU A 449 3.07 64.25 -12.63
C GLU A 449 4.12 64.67 -11.60
N GLN A 450 5.21 63.92 -11.44
CA GLN A 450 6.33 64.32 -10.58
C GLN A 450 7.05 65.55 -11.11
N LEU A 451 7.27 65.64 -12.42
CA LEU A 451 7.83 66.83 -13.07
C LEU A 451 6.88 68.03 -12.93
N GLN A 452 5.58 67.85 -13.18
CA GLN A 452 4.58 68.90 -12.98
C GLN A 452 4.49 69.34 -11.52
N LYS A 453 4.58 68.41 -10.57
CA LYS A 453 4.62 68.72 -9.14
C LYS A 453 5.87 69.52 -8.79
N ASN A 454 7.04 69.12 -9.29
CA ASN A 454 8.28 69.84 -9.07
C ASN A 454 8.24 71.25 -9.71
N ASP A 455 7.67 71.39 -10.90
CA ASP A 455 7.47 72.68 -11.57
C ASP A 455 6.44 73.54 -10.82
N ALA A 456 5.37 72.95 -10.29
CA ALA A 456 4.40 73.62 -9.44
C ALA A 456 5.04 74.10 -8.12
N GLU A 457 5.89 73.29 -7.49
CA GLU A 457 6.66 73.67 -6.30
C GLU A 457 7.67 74.78 -6.62
N ASN A 458 8.38 74.69 -7.76
CA ASN A 458 9.30 75.74 -8.23
C ASN A 458 8.56 77.06 -8.56
N THR A 459 7.37 76.99 -9.16
CA THR A 459 6.56 78.20 -9.42
C THR A 459 5.92 78.75 -8.15
N ALA A 460 5.52 77.91 -7.20
CA ALA A 460 5.01 78.33 -5.91
C ALA A 460 6.09 79.03 -5.08
N THR A 461 7.31 78.48 -5.05
CA THR A 461 8.47 79.11 -4.39
C THR A 461 8.85 80.42 -5.08
N ALA A 462 8.87 80.48 -6.41
CA ALA A 462 9.09 81.73 -7.15
C ALA A 462 8.00 82.78 -6.87
N LYS A 463 6.72 82.38 -6.81
CA LYS A 463 5.61 83.27 -6.44
C LYS A 463 5.70 83.72 -4.99
N SER A 464 6.12 82.86 -4.06
CA SER A 464 6.37 83.24 -2.66
C SER A 464 7.46 84.31 -2.57
N ALA A 465 8.57 84.12 -3.29
CA ALA A 465 9.64 85.12 -3.33
C ALA A 465 9.16 86.47 -3.92
N LEU A 466 8.32 86.43 -4.96
CA LEU A 466 7.70 87.65 -5.51
C LEU A 466 6.70 88.30 -4.55
N LEU A 467 5.96 87.52 -3.76
CA LEU A 467 5.07 88.05 -2.73
C LEU A 467 5.84 88.68 -1.57
N ASP A 468 6.99 88.10 -1.19
CA ASP A 468 7.86 88.68 -0.18
C ASP A 468 8.46 90.01 -0.65
N ASP A 469 8.96 90.08 -1.89
CA ASP A 469 9.44 91.32 -2.53
C ASP A 469 8.31 92.36 -2.68
N ALA A 470 7.10 91.95 -3.05
CA ALA A 470 5.94 92.83 -3.09
C ALA A 470 5.53 93.34 -1.70
N ASN A 471 5.63 92.50 -0.66
CA ASN A 471 5.37 92.89 0.73
C ASN A 471 6.43 93.85 1.25
N GLU A 472 7.70 93.68 0.90
CA GLU A 472 8.76 94.63 1.23
C GLU A 472 8.52 95.98 0.56
N ARG A 473 8.18 96.00 -0.74
CA ARG A 473 7.79 97.24 -1.43
C ARG A 473 6.54 97.89 -0.83
N ALA A 474 5.55 97.09 -0.42
CA ALA A 474 4.36 97.62 0.23
C ALA A 474 4.69 98.25 1.59
N ARG A 475 5.61 97.66 2.37
CA ARG A 475 6.13 98.25 3.62
C ARG A 475 6.91 99.53 3.34
N GLU A 476 7.75 99.57 2.31
CA GLU A 476 8.47 100.78 1.90
C GLU A 476 7.50 101.90 1.48
N MET A 477 6.50 101.59 0.65
CA MET A 477 5.47 102.54 0.22
C MET A 477 4.62 103.02 1.40
N SER A 478 4.30 102.13 2.36
CA SER A 478 3.60 102.52 3.60
C SER A 478 4.45 103.49 4.42
N ASN A 479 5.74 103.22 4.58
CA ASN A 479 6.66 104.12 5.28
C ASN A 479 6.77 105.48 4.57
N GLN A 480 6.81 105.50 3.23
CA GLN A 480 6.79 106.74 2.45
C GLN A 480 5.46 107.48 2.60
N LEU A 481 4.32 106.77 2.65
CA LEU A 481 3.00 107.35 2.84
C LEU A 481 2.86 107.97 4.23
N ASP A 482 3.37 107.31 5.27
CA ASP A 482 3.40 107.85 6.64
C ASP A 482 4.26 109.12 6.72
N GLN A 483 5.42 109.14 6.03
CA GLN A 483 6.23 110.35 5.90
C GLN A 483 5.49 111.47 5.14
N ALA A 484 4.79 111.15 4.06
CA ALA A 484 4.01 112.12 3.29
C ALA A 484 2.81 112.66 4.09
N MET A 485 2.17 111.82 4.91
CA MET A 485 1.07 112.21 5.81
C MET A 485 1.57 113.17 6.90
N LEU A 486 2.75 112.95 7.47
CA LEU A 486 3.39 113.89 8.41
C LEU A 486 3.70 115.25 7.75
N VAL A 487 4.11 115.26 6.48
CA VAL A 487 4.32 116.51 5.71
C VAL A 487 2.99 117.21 5.43
N LYS A 488 1.95 116.45 5.03
CA LYS A 488 0.61 116.98 4.78
C LYS A 488 0.00 117.62 6.04
N GLU A 489 0.13 116.98 7.19
CA GLU A 489 -0.40 117.52 8.45
C GLU A 489 0.28 118.83 8.86
N LYS A 490 1.59 118.99 8.58
CA LYS A 490 2.29 120.27 8.73
C LYS A 490 1.73 121.33 7.78
N SER A 491 1.56 121.00 6.50
CA SER A 491 1.02 121.95 5.50
C SER A 491 -0.45 122.37 5.74
N MET A 492 -1.27 121.48 6.32
CA MET A 492 -2.67 121.77 6.67
C MET A 492 -2.78 122.77 7.84
N LYS A 493 -1.89 122.68 8.83
CA LYS A 493 -1.82 123.65 9.93
C LYS A 493 -1.44 125.06 9.43
N ASP A 494 -0.59 125.14 8.41
CA ASP A 494 -0.24 126.41 7.78
C ASP A 494 -1.41 126.99 6.96
N ALA A 495 -2.15 126.15 6.22
CA ALA A 495 -3.30 126.56 5.40
C ALA A 495 -4.54 127.04 6.21
N GLU A 496 -4.74 126.53 7.42
CA GLU A 496 -5.81 127.01 8.32
C GLU A 496 -5.53 128.43 8.86
N SER A 497 -4.25 128.81 8.99
CA SER A 497 -3.86 130.16 9.40
C SER A 497 -4.15 131.21 8.32
N ASP A 498 -4.09 130.83 7.04
CA ASP A 498 -4.36 131.71 5.90
C ASP A 498 -5.86 131.88 5.59
N ARG A 499 -6.69 130.84 5.83
CA ARG A 499 -8.16 130.94 5.70
C ARG A 499 -8.77 131.98 6.63
N ASN A 500 -8.28 132.09 7.86
CA ASN A 500 -8.75 133.09 8.83
C ASN A 500 -8.43 134.54 8.41
N ARG A 501 -7.42 134.76 7.54
CA ARG A 501 -7.11 136.07 6.96
C ARG A 501 -8.03 136.44 5.79
N ALA A 502 -8.51 135.46 5.02
CA ALA A 502 -9.38 135.68 3.86
C ALA A 502 -10.82 136.10 4.25
N ASP A 503 -11.38 135.53 5.32
CA ASP A 503 -12.74 135.86 5.80
C ASP A 503 -12.87 137.29 6.35
N ALA A 504 -11.77 137.90 6.80
CA ALA A 504 -11.74 139.29 7.27
C ALA A 504 -11.77 140.32 6.12
N LEU A 505 -11.34 139.95 4.91
CA LEU A 505 -11.29 140.85 3.74
C LEU A 505 -12.63 140.90 2.98
N SER A 506 -13.39 139.80 2.97
CA SER A 506 -14.70 139.69 2.30
C SER A 506 -15.77 140.65 2.85
N LYS A 507 -15.79 140.86 4.18
CA LYS A 507 -16.76 141.77 4.84
C LYS A 507 -16.56 143.27 4.53
N ARG A 508 -15.36 143.65 4.06
CA ARG A 508 -14.99 145.05 3.76
C ARG A 508 -15.33 145.46 2.32
N VAL A 509 -15.53 144.50 1.42
CA VAL A 509 -15.84 144.71 0.00
C VAL A 509 -17.34 144.99 -0.19
N ALA A 510 -18.22 144.33 0.56
CA ALA A 510 -19.67 144.55 0.49
C ALA A 510 -20.14 145.96 0.94
N GLU A 511 -19.32 146.67 1.73
CA GLU A 511 -19.64 148.01 2.27
C GLU A 511 -19.30 149.15 1.28
N LEU A 512 -18.44 148.88 0.29
CA LEU A 512 -18.03 149.83 -0.74
C LEU A 512 -18.98 149.84 -1.96
N GLU A 513 -19.63 148.74 -2.26
CA GLU A 513 -20.59 148.62 -3.39
C GLU A 513 -21.85 149.49 -3.17
N HIS A 514 -22.30 149.64 -1.92
CA HIS A 514 -23.49 150.41 -1.57
C HIS A 514 -23.30 151.95 -1.66
N GLN A 515 -22.06 152.44 -1.80
CA GLN A 515 -21.72 153.86 -1.94
C GLN A 515 -21.54 154.31 -3.41
N VAL A 516 -21.29 153.37 -4.32
CA VAL A 516 -21.10 153.64 -5.76
C VAL A 516 -22.45 153.81 -6.48
N GLU A 517 -23.49 153.12 -6.02
CA GLU A 517 -24.83 153.15 -6.65
C GLU A 517 -25.58 154.49 -6.44
N ARG A 518 -25.28 155.25 -5.37
CA ARG A 518 -25.89 156.56 -5.09
C ARG A 518 -25.24 157.75 -5.82
N LYS A 519 -24.04 157.59 -6.38
CA LYS A 519 -23.32 158.68 -7.09
C LYS A 519 -23.40 158.57 -8.63
N ALA A 520 -23.90 157.45 -9.16
CA ALA A 520 -24.10 157.27 -10.60
C ALA A 520 -25.40 157.93 -11.14
N SER A 521 -26.37 158.27 -10.28
CA SER A 521 -27.67 158.84 -10.71
C SER A 521 -27.72 160.36 -10.86
N GLU A 522 -26.70 161.11 -10.42
CA GLU A 522 -26.76 162.59 -10.32
C GLU A 522 -25.93 163.35 -11.37
N ILE A 523 -25.17 162.71 -12.27
CA ILE A 523 -24.16 163.42 -13.10
C ILE A 523 -24.41 163.41 -14.64
N ALA A 524 -25.43 162.73 -15.18
CA ALA A 524 -25.53 162.60 -16.65
C ALA A 524 -26.83 163.14 -17.28
N SER A 525 -27.40 164.26 -16.78
CA SER A 525 -28.54 164.96 -17.41
C SER A 525 -28.31 166.43 -17.75
N ALA A 526 -27.06 166.90 -17.89
CA ALA A 526 -26.82 168.28 -18.28
C ALA A 526 -25.60 168.49 -19.21
N ILE A 527 -25.92 168.45 -20.50
CA ILE A 527 -25.60 169.49 -21.50
C ILE A 527 -24.21 169.50 -22.14
N GLY A 528 -24.23 169.52 -23.48
CA GLY A 528 -23.08 169.65 -24.35
C GLY A 528 -22.91 171.02 -25.03
N GLU A 529 -21.77 171.05 -25.73
CA GLU A 529 -21.35 171.86 -26.89
C GLU A 529 -20.83 173.30 -26.70
N SER A 530 -19.50 173.47 -26.71
CA SER A 530 -18.73 173.84 -27.92
C SER A 530 -17.32 174.40 -27.62
N LYS A 531 -16.35 173.53 -27.28
CA LYS A 531 -14.90 173.83 -27.43
C LYS A 531 -14.18 172.66 -28.14
N LYS A 532 -14.78 172.23 -29.26
CA LYS A 532 -14.47 171.09 -30.15
C LYS A 532 -13.07 171.09 -30.80
N ARG A 533 -12.00 171.20 -30.01
CA ARG A 533 -10.64 170.83 -30.46
C ARG A 533 -9.67 170.48 -29.33
N ALA A 534 -9.85 171.03 -28.12
CA ALA A 534 -9.13 170.61 -26.92
C ALA A 534 -9.78 169.39 -26.26
N GLU A 535 -11.12 169.29 -26.34
CA GLU A 535 -11.91 168.15 -25.85
C GLU A 535 -11.60 166.85 -26.64
N LEU A 536 -11.34 166.93 -27.94
CA LEU A 536 -10.99 165.74 -28.75
C LEU A 536 -9.62 165.13 -28.39
N GLN A 537 -8.67 165.91 -27.88
CA GLN A 537 -7.39 165.34 -27.40
C GLN A 537 -7.56 164.63 -26.06
N GLU A 538 -8.38 165.20 -25.16
CA GLU A 538 -8.66 164.60 -23.85
C GLU A 538 -9.55 163.35 -23.98
N GLU A 539 -10.49 163.32 -24.93
CA GLU A 539 -11.29 162.14 -25.26
C GLU A 539 -10.44 161.02 -25.89
N LEU A 540 -9.45 161.35 -26.73
CA LEU A 540 -8.56 160.35 -27.32
C LEU A 540 -7.64 159.72 -26.25
N GLU A 541 -7.15 160.52 -25.29
CA GLU A 541 -6.42 159.97 -24.12
C GLU A 541 -7.31 159.13 -23.20
N LYS A 542 -8.58 159.51 -23.00
CA LYS A 542 -9.55 158.71 -22.24
C LYS A 542 -9.90 157.41 -22.96
N LEU A 543 -10.10 157.45 -24.29
CA LEU A 543 -10.36 156.25 -25.09
C LEU A 543 -9.16 155.29 -25.09
N MET A 544 -7.94 155.81 -25.20
CA MET A 544 -6.72 154.99 -25.08
C MET A 544 -6.58 154.32 -23.71
N LYS A 545 -6.96 155.01 -22.62
CA LYS A 545 -6.98 154.42 -21.27
C LYS A 545 -8.05 153.33 -21.16
N THR A 546 -9.26 153.58 -21.66
CA THR A 546 -10.30 152.55 -21.68
C THR A 546 -9.94 151.37 -22.59
N GLU A 547 -9.22 151.59 -23.69
CA GLU A 547 -8.76 150.51 -24.57
C GLU A 547 -7.69 149.66 -23.88
N ALA A 548 -6.78 150.27 -23.11
CA ALA A 548 -5.79 149.55 -22.31
C ALA A 548 -6.44 148.75 -21.16
N GLU A 549 -7.44 149.32 -20.48
CA GLU A 549 -8.21 148.63 -19.44
C GLU A 549 -9.00 147.44 -20.02
N VAL A 550 -9.67 147.63 -21.17
CA VAL A 550 -10.39 146.55 -21.86
C VAL A 550 -9.42 145.47 -22.37
N LYS A 551 -8.24 145.83 -22.87
CA LYS A 551 -7.20 144.85 -23.25
C LYS A 551 -6.71 144.04 -22.06
N SER A 552 -6.42 144.68 -20.92
CA SER A 552 -5.97 143.95 -19.72
C SER A 552 -7.05 143.03 -19.16
N THR A 553 -8.32 143.43 -19.21
CA THR A 553 -9.43 142.59 -18.75
C THR A 553 -9.68 141.43 -19.72
N LEU A 554 -9.50 141.66 -21.03
CA LEU A 554 -9.57 140.60 -22.04
C LEU A 554 -8.43 139.58 -21.84
N GLU A 555 -7.19 140.03 -21.68
CA GLU A 555 -6.02 139.17 -21.39
C GLU A 555 -6.23 138.35 -20.11
N ASN A 556 -6.78 138.96 -19.05
CA ASN A 556 -7.12 138.24 -17.82
C ASN A 556 -8.24 137.20 -18.04
N SER A 557 -9.22 137.50 -18.90
CA SER A 557 -10.30 136.57 -19.23
C SER A 557 -9.82 135.41 -20.12
N GLU A 558 -8.89 135.66 -21.05
CA GLU A 558 -8.23 134.65 -21.86
C GLU A 558 -7.38 133.72 -20.99
N ALA A 559 -6.59 134.27 -20.07
CA ALA A 559 -5.82 133.47 -19.11
C ALA A 559 -6.71 132.58 -18.24
N ARG A 560 -7.90 133.06 -17.84
CA ARG A 560 -8.89 132.25 -17.12
C ARG A 560 -9.50 131.16 -18.00
N LEU A 561 -9.79 131.45 -19.26
CA LEU A 561 -10.33 130.46 -20.19
C LEU A 561 -9.31 129.35 -20.47
N ASP A 562 -8.03 129.68 -20.59
CA ASP A 562 -6.98 128.69 -20.77
C ASP A 562 -6.81 127.82 -19.52
N GLN A 563 -6.90 128.38 -18.32
CA GLN A 563 -6.93 127.59 -17.07
C GLN A 563 -8.14 126.65 -16.99
N VAL A 564 -9.32 127.09 -17.40
CA VAL A 564 -10.53 126.25 -17.43
C VAL A 564 -10.37 125.14 -18.47
N ARG A 565 -9.78 125.44 -19.64
CA ARG A 565 -9.50 124.44 -20.68
C ARG A 565 -8.50 123.40 -20.21
N THR A 566 -7.43 123.80 -19.50
CA THR A 566 -6.47 122.85 -18.94
C THR A 566 -7.13 121.96 -17.88
N ALA A 567 -7.93 122.54 -16.98
CA ALA A 567 -8.66 121.77 -15.97
C ALA A 567 -9.65 120.76 -16.59
N LEU A 568 -10.41 121.17 -17.62
CA LEU A 568 -11.28 120.26 -18.37
C LEU A 568 -10.50 119.13 -19.05
N SER A 569 -9.35 119.43 -19.63
CA SER A 569 -8.50 118.40 -20.25
C SER A 569 -7.90 117.42 -19.24
N GLU A 570 -7.64 117.88 -18.01
CA GLU A 570 -7.19 117.06 -16.90
C GLU A 570 -8.32 116.17 -16.39
N ASP A 571 -9.53 116.71 -16.23
CA ASP A 571 -10.73 115.94 -15.84
C ASP A 571 -11.07 114.86 -16.88
N GLU A 572 -10.99 115.16 -18.17
CA GLU A 572 -11.19 114.17 -19.25
C GLU A 572 -10.11 113.06 -19.23
N ARG A 573 -8.89 113.37 -18.79
CA ARG A 573 -7.84 112.35 -18.59
C ARG A 573 -8.16 111.49 -17.38
N VAL A 574 -8.59 112.08 -16.27
CA VAL A 574 -8.98 111.34 -15.06
C VAL A 574 -10.17 110.43 -15.34
N GLN A 575 -11.19 110.88 -16.07
CA GLN A 575 -12.33 110.05 -16.44
C GLN A 575 -11.94 108.86 -17.32
N ARG A 576 -11.00 109.02 -18.26
CA ARG A 576 -10.47 107.92 -19.06
C ARG A 576 -9.73 106.89 -18.21
N VAL A 577 -8.85 107.35 -17.33
CA VAL A 577 -8.11 106.46 -16.42
C VAL A 577 -9.06 105.70 -15.49
N LEU A 578 -10.09 106.37 -14.94
CA LEU A 578 -11.12 105.70 -14.14
C LEU A 578 -11.95 104.70 -14.97
N GLY A 579 -12.27 105.03 -16.22
CA GLY A 579 -12.95 104.14 -17.16
C GLY A 579 -12.12 102.89 -17.46
N GLU A 580 -10.82 103.04 -17.70
CA GLU A 580 -9.87 101.94 -17.90
C GLU A 580 -9.70 101.10 -16.63
N GLN A 581 -9.60 101.73 -15.46
CA GLN A 581 -9.53 101.03 -14.17
C GLN A 581 -10.80 100.23 -13.90
N VAL A 582 -11.99 100.80 -14.09
CA VAL A 582 -13.27 100.10 -13.95
C VAL A 582 -13.40 98.99 -14.99
N GLY A 583 -12.94 99.21 -16.22
CA GLY A 583 -12.84 98.18 -17.26
C GLY A 583 -11.97 97.01 -16.83
N SER A 584 -10.77 97.30 -16.31
CA SER A 584 -9.83 96.28 -15.80
C SER A 584 -10.38 95.52 -14.59
N LEU A 585 -11.15 96.18 -13.73
CA LEU A 585 -11.77 95.56 -12.56
C LEU A 585 -12.92 94.65 -12.97
N ARG A 586 -13.76 95.09 -13.93
CA ARG A 586 -14.82 94.25 -14.48
C ARG A 586 -14.27 93.04 -15.22
N GLU A 587 -13.18 93.21 -15.95
CA GLU A 587 -12.53 92.10 -16.65
C GLU A 587 -11.91 91.10 -15.66
N ARG A 588 -11.21 91.59 -14.62
CA ARG A 588 -10.75 90.74 -13.52
C ARG A 588 -11.89 90.02 -12.80
N HIS A 589 -13.03 90.68 -12.59
CA HIS A 589 -14.20 90.06 -11.98
C HIS A 589 -14.80 88.97 -12.87
N ARG A 590 -14.88 89.18 -14.19
CA ARG A 590 -15.33 88.16 -15.14
C ARG A 590 -14.40 86.95 -15.17
N GLN A 591 -13.08 87.19 -15.13
CA GLN A 591 -12.08 86.13 -15.08
C GLN A 591 -12.19 85.34 -13.77
N ALA A 592 -12.28 86.02 -12.63
CA ALA A 592 -12.51 85.38 -11.34
C ALA A 592 -13.83 84.59 -11.32
N GLU A 593 -14.93 85.13 -11.85
CA GLU A 593 -16.19 84.40 -11.97
C GLU A 593 -16.06 83.15 -12.87
N ALA A 594 -15.33 83.24 -13.98
CA ALA A 594 -15.08 82.09 -14.85
C ALA A 594 -14.25 81.00 -14.12
N GLU A 595 -13.17 81.39 -13.44
CA GLU A 595 -12.34 80.51 -12.62
C GLU A 595 -13.15 79.85 -11.50
N THR A 596 -14.04 80.58 -10.82
CA THR A 596 -14.92 79.99 -9.80
C THR A 596 -15.92 79.00 -10.39
N LYS A 597 -16.48 79.28 -11.57
CA LYS A 597 -17.39 78.34 -12.26
C LYS A 597 -16.67 77.08 -12.68
N GLU A 598 -15.43 77.19 -13.16
CA GLU A 598 -14.60 76.02 -13.47
C GLU A 598 -14.21 75.24 -12.22
N ALA A 599 -13.89 75.90 -11.11
CA ALA A 599 -13.63 75.25 -9.85
C ALA A 599 -14.88 74.51 -9.34
N GLU A 600 -16.07 75.11 -9.46
CA GLU A 600 -17.33 74.47 -9.10
C GLU A 600 -17.64 73.25 -9.98
N THR A 601 -17.37 73.30 -11.29
CA THR A 601 -17.59 72.12 -12.17
C THR A 601 -16.62 71.00 -11.83
N ARG A 602 -15.34 71.31 -11.57
CA ARG A 602 -14.36 70.32 -11.07
C ARG A 602 -14.81 69.71 -9.74
N MET A 603 -15.27 70.53 -8.79
CA MET A 603 -15.83 70.02 -7.53
C MET A 603 -17.07 69.15 -7.72
N ARG A 604 -17.97 69.50 -8.65
CA ARG A 604 -19.13 68.66 -8.98
C ARG A 604 -18.69 67.32 -9.57
N ASN A 605 -17.72 67.31 -10.48
CA ASN A 605 -17.18 66.09 -11.07
C ASN A 605 -16.53 65.20 -9.99
N HIS A 606 -15.67 65.77 -9.13
CA HIS A 606 -15.07 65.02 -8.02
C HIS A 606 -16.10 64.46 -7.04
N ARG A 607 -17.21 65.17 -6.78
CA ARG A 607 -18.30 64.61 -5.95
C ARG A 607 -18.99 63.42 -6.62
N VAL A 608 -19.15 63.44 -7.94
CA VAL A 608 -19.71 62.30 -8.69
C VAL A 608 -18.73 61.13 -8.72
N GLU A 609 -17.44 61.39 -8.91
CA GLU A 609 -16.38 60.37 -8.84
C GLU A 609 -16.31 59.74 -7.45
N VAL A 610 -16.36 60.54 -6.38
CA VAL A 610 -16.39 60.02 -5.00
C VAL A 610 -17.64 59.16 -4.77
N ALA A 611 -18.82 59.59 -5.24
CA ALA A 611 -20.03 58.78 -5.12
C ALA A 611 -19.95 57.46 -5.91
N ALA A 612 -19.29 57.46 -7.08
CA ALA A 612 -19.04 56.25 -7.85
C ALA A 612 -18.07 55.31 -7.12
N LEU A 613 -16.96 55.84 -6.58
CA LEU A 613 -16.00 55.09 -5.79
C LEU A 613 -16.61 54.52 -4.50
N GLU A 614 -17.51 55.26 -3.83
CA GLU A 614 -18.28 54.76 -2.69
C GLU A 614 -19.20 53.58 -3.11
N GLY A 615 -19.82 53.67 -4.29
CA GLY A 615 -20.57 52.56 -4.90
C GLY A 615 -19.71 51.33 -5.15
N ASP A 616 -18.51 51.51 -5.72
CA ASP A 616 -17.55 50.43 -5.98
C ASP A 616 -17.02 49.83 -4.66
N LEU A 617 -16.78 50.64 -3.63
CA LEU A 617 -16.41 50.14 -2.30
C LEU A 617 -17.52 49.30 -1.67
N HIS A 618 -18.79 49.68 -1.87
CA HIS A 618 -19.92 48.87 -1.40
C HIS A 618 -20.04 47.53 -2.11
N THR A 619 -19.79 47.48 -3.43
CA THR A 619 -19.80 46.22 -4.18
C THR A 619 -18.61 45.33 -3.79
N ILE A 620 -17.42 45.90 -3.62
CA ILE A 620 -16.23 45.18 -3.14
C ILE A 620 -16.46 44.64 -1.73
N ARG A 621 -17.03 45.44 -0.81
CA ARG A 621 -17.34 44.96 0.54
C ARG A 621 -18.32 43.78 0.51
N ARG A 622 -19.34 43.84 -0.36
CA ARG A 622 -20.29 42.73 -0.54
C ARG A 622 -19.59 41.47 -1.08
N GLN A 623 -18.70 41.61 -2.06
CA GLN A 623 -17.92 40.49 -2.59
C GLN A 623 -17.02 39.86 -1.51
N ILE A 624 -16.35 40.68 -0.70
CA ILE A 624 -15.52 40.20 0.42
C ILE A 624 -16.38 39.43 1.44
N ASP A 625 -17.58 39.90 1.75
CA ASP A 625 -18.47 39.20 2.69
C ASP A 625 -19.02 37.89 2.10
N GLU A 626 -19.30 37.84 0.80
CA GLU A 626 -19.65 36.61 0.09
C GLU A 626 -18.47 35.61 0.05
N ASP A 627 -17.25 36.09 -0.18
CA ASP A 627 -16.03 35.27 -0.14
C ASP A 627 -15.73 34.72 1.26
N ARG A 628 -15.93 35.54 2.31
CA ARG A 628 -15.87 35.07 3.70
C ARG A 628 -16.91 33.98 3.97
N GLY A 629 -18.12 34.11 3.41
CA GLY A 629 -19.13 33.05 3.46
C GLY A 629 -18.67 31.76 2.80
N ARG A 630 -18.08 31.85 1.60
CA ARG A 630 -17.51 30.70 0.88
C ARG A 630 -16.38 30.03 1.67
N VAL A 631 -15.48 30.81 2.28
CA VAL A 631 -14.38 30.29 3.11
C VAL A 631 -14.93 29.56 4.33
N ASN A 632 -15.90 30.13 5.04
CA ASN A 632 -16.53 29.47 6.19
C ASN A 632 -17.22 28.15 5.80
N ASP A 633 -17.86 28.09 4.63
CA ASP A 633 -18.49 26.86 4.14
C ASP A 633 -17.43 25.82 3.73
N LEU A 634 -16.30 26.23 3.17
CA LEU A 634 -15.16 25.35 2.89
C LEU A 634 -14.54 24.82 4.18
N GLU A 635 -14.35 25.65 5.21
CA GLU A 635 -13.85 25.24 6.52
C GLU A 635 -14.80 24.23 7.19
N ARG A 636 -16.12 24.44 7.10
CA ARG A 636 -17.12 23.46 7.56
C ARG A 636 -17.00 22.13 6.81
N ARG A 637 -16.89 22.16 5.49
CA ARG A 637 -16.68 20.93 4.68
C ARG A 637 -15.38 20.24 5.05
N GLN A 638 -14.29 20.99 5.25
CA GLN A 638 -13.01 20.44 5.69
C GLN A 638 -13.14 19.79 7.08
N SER A 639 -13.85 20.42 8.02
CA SER A 639 -14.08 19.85 9.35
C SER A 639 -14.88 18.55 9.29
N LEU A 640 -15.90 18.47 8.41
CA LEU A 640 -16.68 17.26 8.17
C LEU A 640 -15.82 16.14 7.54
N LEU A 641 -15.01 16.47 6.52
CA LEU A 641 -14.08 15.51 5.93
C LEU A 641 -13.04 15.01 6.96
N GLN A 642 -12.59 15.86 7.87
CA GLN A 642 -11.70 15.45 8.96
C GLN A 642 -12.38 14.53 9.98
N SER A 643 -13.67 14.73 10.28
CA SER A 643 -14.42 13.77 11.12
C SER A 643 -14.67 12.45 10.41
N GLU A 644 -15.06 12.47 9.14
CA GLU A 644 -15.24 11.27 8.32
C GLU A 644 -13.93 10.48 8.21
N LEU A 645 -12.80 11.15 8.00
CA LEU A 645 -11.50 10.49 7.97
C LEU A 645 -11.14 9.87 9.34
N LYS A 646 -11.51 10.50 10.46
CA LYS A 646 -11.32 9.90 11.79
C LYS A 646 -12.20 8.66 11.98
N GLU A 647 -13.45 8.70 11.52
CA GLU A 647 -14.37 7.55 11.57
C GLU A 647 -13.85 6.40 10.70
N LEU A 648 -13.46 6.65 9.46
CA LEU A 648 -12.84 5.66 8.57
C LEU A 648 -11.54 5.08 9.16
N MET A 649 -10.75 5.87 9.89
CA MET A 649 -9.55 5.38 10.58
C MET A 649 -9.88 4.57 11.84
N VAL A 650 -11.04 4.78 12.46
CA VAL A 650 -11.56 3.91 13.53
C VAL A 650 -12.05 2.59 12.92
N GLU A 651 -12.85 2.64 11.85
CA GLU A 651 -13.33 1.47 11.11
C GLU A 651 -12.18 0.64 10.55
N ARG A 652 -11.14 1.28 10.00
CA ARG A 652 -9.93 0.58 9.58
C ARG A 652 -9.27 -0.14 10.74
N ARG A 653 -9.21 0.47 11.93
CA ARG A 653 -8.63 -0.18 13.12
C ARG A 653 -9.47 -1.35 13.61
N THR A 654 -10.80 -1.27 13.52
CA THR A 654 -11.67 -2.40 13.86
C THR A 654 -11.52 -3.53 12.85
N LEU A 655 -11.53 -3.22 11.54
CA LEU A 655 -11.30 -4.20 10.48
C LEU A 655 -9.92 -4.87 10.57
N MET A 656 -8.86 -4.12 10.91
CA MET A 656 -7.53 -4.71 11.12
C MET A 656 -7.48 -5.63 12.34
N ARG A 657 -8.27 -5.36 13.40
CA ARG A 657 -8.41 -6.29 14.52
C ARG A 657 -9.20 -7.53 14.11
N GLU A 658 -10.32 -7.35 13.40
CA GLU A 658 -11.12 -8.46 12.89
C GLU A 658 -10.31 -9.35 11.94
N LEU A 659 -9.48 -8.77 11.08
CA LEU A 659 -8.56 -9.50 10.22
C LEU A 659 -7.50 -10.26 11.04
N GLY A 660 -6.93 -9.63 12.08
CA GLY A 660 -6.01 -10.30 13.01
C GLY A 660 -6.66 -11.46 13.77
N ASP A 661 -7.91 -11.31 14.19
CA ASP A 661 -8.69 -12.38 14.83
C ASP A 661 -9.01 -13.50 13.83
N LEU A 662 -9.29 -13.18 12.57
CA LEU A 662 -9.49 -14.15 11.50
C LEU A 662 -8.18 -14.88 11.16
N ASP A 663 -7.04 -14.20 11.13
CA ASP A 663 -5.72 -14.81 10.92
C ASP A 663 -5.37 -15.73 12.10
N ALA A 664 -5.70 -15.35 13.33
CA ALA A 664 -5.53 -16.22 14.49
C ALA A 664 -6.43 -17.47 14.41
N ARG A 665 -7.69 -17.33 13.98
CA ARG A 665 -8.59 -18.47 13.73
C ARG A 665 -8.11 -19.36 12.60
N LYS A 666 -7.59 -18.76 11.53
CA LYS A 666 -7.00 -19.49 10.40
C LYS A 666 -5.78 -20.27 10.86
N ALA A 667 -4.85 -19.65 11.58
CA ALA A 667 -3.68 -20.31 12.14
C ALA A 667 -4.06 -21.45 13.10
N HIS A 668 -5.11 -21.26 13.91
CA HIS A 668 -5.65 -22.32 14.77
C HIS A 668 -6.20 -23.49 13.93
N SER A 669 -7.03 -23.21 12.92
CA SER A 669 -7.57 -24.26 12.04
C SER A 669 -6.49 -24.96 11.19
N GLU A 670 -5.46 -24.24 10.76
CA GLU A 670 -4.30 -24.84 10.09
C GLU A 670 -3.49 -25.72 11.05
N GLY A 671 -3.42 -25.33 12.34
CA GLY A 671 -2.87 -26.15 13.41
C GLY A 671 -3.66 -27.44 13.60
N GLU A 672 -4.99 -27.35 13.75
CA GLU A 672 -5.88 -28.52 13.84
C GLU A 672 -5.79 -29.41 12.60
N LEU A 673 -5.71 -28.83 11.39
CA LEU A 673 -5.53 -29.61 10.17
C LEU A 673 -4.17 -30.31 10.10
N ARG A 674 -3.11 -29.68 10.62
CA ARG A 674 -1.80 -30.34 10.76
C ARG A 674 -1.85 -31.46 11.77
N GLU A 675 -2.53 -31.26 12.90
CA GLU A 675 -2.74 -32.29 13.91
C GLU A 675 -3.54 -33.48 13.36
N ILE A 676 -4.63 -33.21 12.63
CA ILE A 676 -5.40 -34.28 11.95
C ILE A 676 -4.56 -34.97 10.87
N LEU A 677 -3.69 -34.24 10.17
CA LEU A 677 -2.79 -34.83 9.17
C LEU A 677 -1.74 -35.72 9.84
N THR A 678 -1.15 -35.28 10.96
CA THR A 678 -0.21 -36.10 11.74
C THR A 678 -0.92 -37.32 12.33
N ASP A 679 -2.13 -37.17 12.86
CA ASP A 679 -2.93 -38.29 13.35
C ASP A 679 -3.25 -39.28 12.23
N ALA A 680 -3.55 -38.78 11.02
CA ALA A 680 -3.80 -39.62 9.85
C ALA A 680 -2.53 -40.34 9.39
N GLU A 681 -1.37 -39.68 9.42
CA GLU A 681 -0.05 -40.28 9.14
C GLU A 681 0.29 -41.35 10.18
N GLU A 682 0.11 -41.07 11.47
CA GLU A 682 0.28 -42.03 12.56
C GLU A 682 -0.69 -43.22 12.44
N LEU A 683 -1.94 -42.98 12.05
CA LEU A 683 -2.91 -44.03 11.75
C LEU A 683 -2.49 -44.86 10.54
N THR A 684 -1.93 -44.25 9.50
CA THR A 684 -1.41 -45.01 8.35
C THR A 684 -0.19 -45.83 8.73
N ASP A 685 0.74 -45.29 9.52
CA ASP A 685 1.91 -46.00 10.02
C ASP A 685 1.50 -47.16 10.93
N ALA A 686 0.55 -46.92 11.84
CA ALA A 686 -0.03 -47.96 12.69
C ALA A 686 -0.77 -49.02 11.86
N HIS A 687 -1.43 -48.65 10.76
CA HIS A 687 -2.08 -49.60 9.86
C HIS A 687 -1.05 -50.44 9.09
N GLU A 688 0.01 -49.83 8.57
CA GLU A 688 1.11 -50.54 7.92
C GLU A 688 1.81 -51.49 8.89
N GLN A 689 2.08 -51.03 10.11
CA GLN A 689 2.63 -51.86 11.18
C GLN A 689 1.66 -53.01 11.54
N ALA A 690 0.37 -52.75 11.65
CA ALA A 690 -0.64 -53.79 11.89
C ALA A 690 -0.70 -54.82 10.73
N LEU A 691 -0.53 -54.40 9.47
CA LEU A 691 -0.43 -55.33 8.34
C LEU A 691 0.82 -56.19 8.42
N VAL A 692 1.95 -55.62 8.83
CA VAL A 692 3.19 -56.35 9.10
C VAL A 692 2.98 -57.35 10.25
N ASP A 693 2.37 -56.91 11.36
CA ASP A 693 2.04 -57.73 12.52
C ASP A 693 1.04 -58.83 12.17
N ILE A 694 0.06 -58.59 11.29
CA ILE A 694 -0.86 -59.61 10.78
C ILE A 694 -0.10 -60.65 9.95
N ALA A 695 0.81 -60.21 9.05
CA ALA A 695 1.63 -61.12 8.25
C ALA A 695 2.62 -61.92 9.12
N GLU A 696 3.09 -61.33 10.22
CA GLU A 696 3.90 -62.02 11.23
C GLU A 696 3.06 -62.96 12.09
N ALA A 697 1.86 -62.57 12.49
CA ALA A 697 0.90 -63.41 13.20
C ALA A 697 0.42 -64.56 12.32
N GLU A 698 0.34 -64.42 11.00
CA GLU A 698 0.07 -65.52 10.06
C GLU A 698 1.27 -66.46 9.97
N ARG A 699 2.50 -65.93 9.94
CA ARG A 699 3.74 -66.73 10.03
C ARG A 699 3.85 -67.44 11.38
N ILE A 700 3.47 -66.79 12.47
CA ILE A 700 3.44 -67.33 13.84
C ILE A 700 2.29 -68.31 13.97
N ARG A 701 1.10 -68.08 13.41
CA ARG A 701 -0.01 -69.06 13.35
C ARG A 701 0.40 -70.30 12.56
N ALA A 702 1.11 -70.15 11.45
CA ALA A 702 1.66 -71.27 10.70
C ALA A 702 2.69 -72.04 11.54
N ARG A 703 3.55 -71.36 12.31
CA ARG A 703 4.50 -71.99 13.25
C ARG A 703 3.81 -72.57 14.49
N LEU A 704 2.77 -71.94 15.02
CA LEU A 704 1.99 -72.36 16.19
C LEU A 704 1.08 -73.54 15.87
N GLN A 705 0.56 -73.64 14.65
CA GLN A 705 -0.10 -74.85 14.15
C GLN A 705 0.87 -76.05 14.12
N GLU A 706 2.18 -75.79 14.03
CA GLU A 706 3.23 -76.80 14.08
C GLU A 706 3.77 -77.06 15.51
N GLU A 707 3.50 -76.15 16.47
CA GLU A 707 3.98 -76.26 17.86
C GLU A 707 2.96 -76.88 18.84
N PRO A 708 3.42 -77.69 19.82
CA PRO A 708 2.56 -78.39 20.78
C PRO A 708 1.84 -77.47 21.79
N LEU A 709 2.20 -76.18 21.85
CA LEU A 709 1.64 -75.20 22.78
C LEU A 709 0.23 -74.74 22.40
N ALA A 710 0.00 -74.47 21.11
CA ALA A 710 -1.31 -74.09 20.61
C ALA A 710 -2.33 -75.21 20.83
N ARG A 711 -1.89 -76.47 20.78
CA ARG A 711 -2.74 -77.64 21.04
C ARG A 711 -3.10 -77.82 22.52
N ALA A 712 -2.36 -77.21 23.45
CA ALA A 712 -2.67 -77.21 24.88
C ALA A 712 -3.59 -76.03 25.30
N LEU A 713 -3.55 -74.92 24.56
CA LEU A 713 -4.45 -73.76 24.75
C LEU A 713 -5.76 -73.87 23.96
N LEU A 714 -5.78 -74.65 22.86
CA LEU A 714 -6.97 -74.91 22.02
C LEU A 714 -7.87 -76.06 22.50
N ASP A 715 -7.53 -76.75 23.60
CA ASP A 715 -8.51 -77.63 24.23
C ASP A 715 -9.64 -76.76 24.83
N GLU A 716 -10.89 -77.12 24.53
CA GLU A 716 -12.10 -76.29 24.67
C GLU A 716 -12.34 -75.65 26.05
N ASP A 717 -11.62 -76.06 27.09
CA ASP A 717 -11.85 -75.63 28.47
C ASP A 717 -11.18 -74.29 28.81
N GLY A 718 -10.07 -73.92 28.14
CA GLY A 718 -9.35 -72.67 28.42
C GLY A 718 -10.02 -71.41 27.87
N LEU A 719 -10.60 -71.50 26.67
CA LEU A 719 -11.33 -70.40 26.02
C LEU A 719 -12.69 -70.16 26.69
N LYS A 720 -13.40 -71.21 27.10
CA LYS A 720 -14.67 -71.11 27.85
C LYS A 720 -14.50 -70.44 29.22
N ALA A 721 -13.31 -70.53 29.82
CA ALA A 721 -13.04 -69.89 31.11
C ALA A 721 -12.83 -68.37 31.02
N LEU A 722 -12.45 -67.84 29.85
CA LEU A 722 -12.21 -66.40 29.62
C LEU A 722 -13.45 -65.65 29.08
N GLU A 723 -14.42 -66.38 28.50
CA GLU A 723 -15.66 -65.81 27.95
C GLU A 723 -16.44 -64.92 28.93
N PRO A 724 -16.63 -65.29 30.22
CA PRO A 724 -17.33 -64.43 31.19
C PRO A 724 -16.58 -63.13 31.54
N VAL A 725 -15.25 -63.16 31.49
CA VAL A 725 -14.36 -62.00 31.75
C VAL A 725 -14.49 -61.00 30.61
N LEU A 726 -14.48 -61.48 29.37
CA LEU A 726 -14.58 -60.67 28.16
C LEU A 726 -15.96 -60.02 28.01
N GLU A 727 -17.06 -60.75 28.27
CA GLU A 727 -18.42 -60.18 28.24
C GLU A 727 -18.61 -59.05 29.26
N ARG A 728 -18.02 -59.19 30.46
CA ARG A 728 -18.09 -58.15 31.50
C ARG A 728 -17.24 -56.92 31.15
N MET A 729 -16.07 -57.10 30.54
CA MET A 729 -15.27 -56.00 30.00
C MET A 729 -16.00 -55.28 28.85
N GLU A 730 -16.66 -56.00 27.94
CA GLU A 730 -17.44 -55.40 26.86
C GLU A 730 -18.61 -54.57 27.41
N ASN A 731 -19.28 -55.07 28.45
CA ASN A 731 -20.32 -54.32 29.17
C ASN A 731 -19.76 -53.05 29.84
N ALA A 732 -18.59 -53.09 30.47
CA ALA A 732 -17.94 -51.90 31.05
C ALA A 732 -17.55 -50.87 29.97
N ARG A 733 -17.06 -51.33 28.81
CA ARG A 733 -16.76 -50.49 27.64
C ARG A 733 -18.00 -49.80 27.09
N SER A 734 -19.12 -50.51 27.00
CA SER A 734 -20.40 -49.95 26.52
C SER A 734 -20.96 -48.83 27.41
N ARG A 735 -20.56 -48.80 28.69
CA ARG A 735 -20.92 -47.75 29.66
C ARG A 735 -20.00 -46.54 29.61
N GLY A 736 -18.98 -46.54 28.75
CA GLY A 736 -18.03 -45.42 28.59
C GLY A 736 -17.01 -45.29 29.72
N LEU A 737 -16.77 -46.35 30.49
CA LEU A 737 -15.77 -46.37 31.56
C LEU A 737 -14.37 -46.69 31.01
N SER A 738 -13.33 -46.13 31.63
CA SER A 738 -11.91 -46.30 31.28
C SER A 738 -11.45 -47.75 31.40
N MET A 739 -11.05 -48.37 30.29
CA MET A 739 -10.59 -49.76 30.28
C MET A 739 -9.10 -49.93 30.66
N VAL A 740 -8.35 -48.84 30.81
CA VAL A 740 -6.87 -48.85 30.92
C VAL A 740 -6.35 -49.83 31.99
N LEU A 741 -6.94 -49.82 33.19
CA LEU A 741 -6.52 -50.72 34.27
C LEU A 741 -6.84 -52.20 33.97
N LEU A 742 -8.01 -52.46 33.37
CA LEU A 742 -8.44 -53.82 33.05
C LEU A 742 -7.65 -54.40 31.88
N ASP A 743 -7.40 -53.60 30.84
CA ASP A 743 -6.53 -53.99 29.72
C ASP A 743 -5.12 -54.30 30.25
N ARG A 744 -4.59 -53.48 31.18
CA ARG A 744 -3.28 -53.77 31.76
C ARG A 744 -3.27 -55.00 32.67
N ALA A 745 -4.36 -55.29 33.37
CA ALA A 745 -4.51 -56.52 34.15
C ALA A 745 -4.50 -57.76 33.24
N VAL A 746 -5.18 -57.70 32.09
CA VAL A 746 -5.17 -58.76 31.07
C VAL A 746 -3.78 -58.93 30.48
N GLU A 747 -3.11 -57.84 30.11
CA GLU A 747 -1.73 -57.88 29.62
C GLU A 747 -0.77 -58.49 30.63
N ARG A 748 -0.90 -58.14 31.92
CA ARG A 748 -0.11 -58.77 32.98
C ARG A 748 -0.40 -60.27 33.09
N GLY A 749 -1.66 -60.66 33.04
CA GLY A 749 -2.06 -62.07 33.06
C GLY A 749 -1.47 -62.86 31.88
N LEU A 750 -1.51 -62.29 30.68
CA LEU A 750 -0.89 -62.87 29.48
C LEU A 750 0.63 -62.95 29.58
N ALA A 751 1.28 -61.92 30.12
CA ALA A 751 2.73 -61.92 30.34
C ALA A 751 3.15 -63.02 31.34
N VAL A 752 2.38 -63.24 32.39
CA VAL A 752 2.62 -64.35 33.34
C VAL A 752 2.41 -65.69 32.66
N ILE A 753 1.37 -65.86 31.85
CA ILE A 753 1.14 -67.10 31.09
C ILE A 753 2.30 -67.35 30.13
N GLN A 754 2.71 -66.35 29.35
CA GLN A 754 3.81 -66.45 28.40
C GLN A 754 5.14 -66.76 29.09
N HIS A 755 5.46 -66.09 30.20
CA HIS A 755 6.65 -66.37 30.98
C HIS A 755 6.66 -67.83 31.47
N THR A 756 5.52 -68.36 31.90
CA THR A 756 5.44 -69.75 32.39
C THR A 756 5.57 -70.76 31.26
N VAL A 757 5.07 -70.43 30.06
CA VAL A 757 5.33 -71.19 28.84
C VAL A 757 6.82 -71.22 28.54
N ASP A 758 7.46 -70.05 28.57
CA ASP A 758 8.88 -69.89 28.24
C ASP A 758 9.76 -70.61 29.26
N GLU A 759 9.42 -70.58 30.55
CA GLU A 759 10.12 -71.34 31.59
C GLU A 759 9.99 -72.86 31.41
N VAL A 760 8.80 -73.35 31.06
CA VAL A 760 8.57 -74.79 30.88
C VAL A 760 9.19 -75.29 29.57
N ALA A 761 9.22 -74.43 28.55
CA ALA A 761 9.94 -74.65 27.29
C ALA A 761 11.46 -74.57 27.48
N ALA A 762 11.94 -73.65 28.34
CA ALA A 762 13.35 -73.47 28.70
C ALA A 762 13.87 -74.52 29.70
N THR A 763 12.99 -75.33 30.29
CA THR A 763 13.36 -76.53 31.05
C THR A 763 13.31 -77.86 30.24
N PRO A 764 14.19 -78.08 29.24
CA PRO A 764 14.43 -79.40 28.68
C PRO A 764 15.85 -79.87 28.98
N ARG A 765 16.20 -80.30 30.21
CA ARG A 765 17.60 -80.78 30.42
C ARG A 765 17.97 -81.67 31.60
N TYR A 766 17.08 -82.48 32.18
CA TYR A 766 17.51 -83.40 33.26
C TYR A 766 16.96 -84.83 33.17
N LEU A 767 16.80 -85.38 31.96
CA LEU A 767 16.73 -86.84 31.84
C LEU A 767 18.00 -87.42 31.23
N LEU A 768 18.57 -86.80 30.19
CA LEU A 768 19.88 -87.15 29.60
C LEU A 768 20.52 -85.88 28.97
N SER A 769 21.85 -85.75 29.02
CA SER A 769 22.57 -84.63 28.37
C SER A 769 22.49 -84.72 26.84
N SER A 770 22.68 -83.60 26.12
CA SER A 770 22.64 -83.58 24.64
C SER A 770 23.64 -84.55 24.01
N GLU A 771 24.81 -84.70 24.63
CA GLU A 771 25.82 -85.68 24.24
C GLU A 771 25.31 -87.13 24.37
N VAL A 772 24.52 -87.43 25.41
CA VAL A 772 23.94 -88.76 25.60
C VAL A 772 22.81 -89.02 24.60
N VAL A 773 22.05 -88.00 24.19
CA VAL A 773 21.04 -88.11 23.14
C VAL A 773 21.69 -88.32 21.77
N GLU A 774 22.77 -87.62 21.45
CA GLU A 774 23.55 -87.82 20.22
C GLU A 774 24.19 -89.22 20.16
N LEU A 775 24.72 -89.70 21.29
CA LEU A 775 25.22 -91.08 21.41
C LEU A 775 24.11 -92.11 21.22
N LEU A 776 22.92 -91.87 21.79
CA LEU A 776 21.76 -92.75 21.62
C LEU A 776 21.25 -92.75 20.17
N GLU A 777 21.33 -91.62 19.45
CA GLU A 777 20.99 -91.58 18.02
C GLU A 777 21.95 -92.38 17.16
N GLN A 778 23.24 -92.36 17.50
CA GLN A 778 24.25 -93.12 16.78
C GLN A 778 24.14 -94.63 17.03
N GLN A 779 23.77 -95.03 18.25
CA GLN A 779 23.77 -96.45 18.64
C GLN A 779 22.40 -97.15 18.50
N ALA A 780 21.30 -96.44 18.79
CA ALA A 780 19.97 -97.01 18.84
C ALA A 780 18.91 -95.94 18.52
N PRO A 781 18.72 -95.59 17.24
CA PRO A 781 17.87 -94.47 16.83
C PRO A 781 16.40 -94.63 17.25
N GLU A 782 15.91 -95.87 17.38
CA GLU A 782 14.57 -96.15 17.89
C GLU A 782 14.41 -95.77 19.37
N THR A 783 15.45 -95.97 20.20
CA THR A 783 15.44 -95.59 21.62
C THR A 783 15.63 -94.10 21.82
N ALA A 784 16.44 -93.45 20.98
CA ALA A 784 16.58 -91.99 20.97
C ALA A 784 15.25 -91.31 20.60
N SER A 785 14.53 -91.87 19.62
CA SER A 785 13.18 -91.42 19.25
C SER A 785 12.18 -91.61 20.38
N ALA A 786 12.22 -92.75 21.10
CA ALA A 786 11.35 -92.99 22.27
C ALA A 786 11.67 -92.04 23.44
N VAL A 787 12.94 -91.76 23.72
CA VAL A 787 13.36 -90.80 24.76
C VAL A 787 12.98 -89.36 24.39
N ARG A 788 13.08 -88.99 23.11
CA ARG A 788 12.53 -87.71 22.60
C ARG A 788 11.02 -87.65 22.73
N GLY A 789 10.34 -88.77 22.45
CA GLY A 789 8.90 -88.91 22.67
C GLY A 789 8.51 -88.71 24.14
N LEU A 790 9.24 -89.31 25.08
CA LEU A 790 8.99 -89.19 26.52
C LEU A 790 9.35 -87.81 27.10
N THR A 791 10.43 -87.19 26.62
CA THR A 791 10.79 -85.81 27.01
C THR A 791 9.79 -84.80 26.46
N ARG A 792 9.36 -84.95 25.20
CA ARG A 792 8.27 -84.18 24.61
C ARG A 792 6.96 -84.38 25.37
N TRP A 793 6.63 -85.62 25.72
CA TRP A 793 5.43 -85.93 26.52
C TRP A 793 5.51 -85.36 27.94
N SER A 794 6.67 -85.41 28.60
CA SER A 794 6.87 -84.85 29.94
C SER A 794 6.79 -83.33 29.96
N VAL A 795 7.38 -82.65 28.98
CA VAL A 795 7.23 -81.18 28.79
C VAL A 795 5.78 -80.84 28.50
N GLN A 796 5.11 -81.60 27.62
CA GLN A 796 3.70 -81.41 27.30
C GLN A 796 2.77 -81.61 28.51
N GLN A 797 3.03 -82.61 29.36
CA GLN A 797 2.26 -82.84 30.59
C GLN A 797 2.51 -81.77 31.66
N ARG A 798 3.76 -81.31 31.82
CA ARG A 798 4.09 -80.21 32.72
C ARG A 798 3.49 -78.89 32.25
N LEU A 799 3.57 -78.60 30.95
CA LEU A 799 2.89 -77.46 30.32
C LEU A 799 1.40 -77.56 30.60
N HIS A 800 0.75 -78.66 30.26
CA HIS A 800 -0.69 -78.81 30.43
C HIS A 800 -1.15 -78.60 31.89
N HIS A 801 -0.42 -79.14 32.87
CA HIS A 801 -0.81 -79.00 34.28
C HIS A 801 -0.50 -77.61 34.86
N MET A 802 0.71 -77.07 34.63
CA MET A 802 1.10 -75.76 35.16
C MET A 802 0.41 -74.62 34.43
N LEU A 803 0.31 -74.68 33.11
CA LEU A 803 -0.42 -73.69 32.32
C LEU A 803 -1.90 -73.71 32.68
N GLY A 804 -2.51 -74.90 32.80
CA GLY A 804 -3.91 -75.02 33.22
C GLY A 804 -4.17 -74.40 34.60
N GLN A 805 -3.28 -74.63 35.58
CA GLN A 805 -3.40 -74.05 36.91
C GLN A 805 -3.20 -72.52 36.90
N ILE A 806 -2.19 -72.02 36.18
CA ILE A 806 -1.88 -70.59 36.13
C ILE A 806 -2.95 -69.81 35.37
N VAL A 807 -3.46 -70.35 34.26
CA VAL A 807 -4.59 -69.75 33.54
C VAL A 807 -5.82 -69.68 34.45
N THR A 808 -6.10 -70.72 35.24
CA THR A 808 -7.22 -70.69 36.19
C THR A 808 -7.02 -69.61 37.27
N ASP A 809 -5.81 -69.50 37.83
CA ASP A 809 -5.48 -68.48 38.84
C ASP A 809 -5.54 -67.06 38.25
N VAL A 810 -5.10 -66.85 37.00
CA VAL A 810 -5.23 -65.57 36.26
C VAL A 810 -6.69 -65.21 36.05
N VAL A 811 -7.53 -66.15 35.63
CA VAL A 811 -8.97 -65.91 35.42
C VAL A 811 -9.65 -65.47 36.72
N ILE A 812 -9.37 -66.15 37.84
CA ILE A 812 -9.94 -65.81 39.15
C ILE A 812 -9.54 -64.38 39.57
N ASP A 813 -8.28 -64.02 39.38
CA ASP A 813 -7.78 -62.69 39.72
C ASP A 813 -8.39 -61.59 38.82
N LEU A 814 -8.53 -61.85 37.52
CA LEU A 814 -9.21 -60.95 36.59
C LEU A 814 -10.70 -60.78 36.96
N GLU A 815 -11.38 -61.86 37.34
CA GLU A 815 -12.76 -61.77 37.82
C GLU A 815 -12.89 -60.95 39.11
N GLU A 816 -11.91 -61.06 40.02
CA GLU A 816 -11.88 -60.30 41.27
C GLU A 816 -11.62 -58.80 41.03
N ILE A 817 -10.70 -58.48 40.11
CA ILE A 817 -10.43 -57.11 39.67
C ILE A 817 -11.65 -56.52 38.95
N ILE A 818 -12.30 -57.26 38.03
CA ILE A 818 -13.51 -56.78 37.35
C ILE A 818 -14.66 -56.57 38.33
N ARG A 819 -14.83 -57.47 39.32
CA ARG A 819 -15.87 -57.29 40.36
C ARG A 819 -15.63 -56.01 41.16
N GLY A 820 -14.41 -55.75 41.61
CA GLY A 820 -14.11 -54.48 42.29
C GLY A 820 -14.34 -53.26 41.40
N TYR A 821 -14.23 -53.42 40.08
CA TYR A 821 -14.26 -52.32 39.12
C TYR A 821 -15.71 -51.93 38.87
N GLU A 822 -16.58 -52.93 38.75
CA GLU A 822 -18.03 -52.74 38.77
C GLU A 822 -18.50 -52.13 40.10
N GLU A 823 -18.00 -52.60 41.24
CA GLU A 823 -18.29 -52.00 42.55
C GLU A 823 -17.86 -50.52 42.58
N ALA A 824 -16.65 -50.20 42.13
CA ALA A 824 -16.16 -48.83 42.05
C ALA A 824 -17.01 -47.95 41.12
N ALA A 825 -17.40 -48.47 39.95
CA ALA A 825 -18.28 -47.76 39.02
C ALA A 825 -19.65 -47.46 39.63
N THR A 826 -20.21 -48.37 40.45
CA THR A 826 -21.46 -48.10 41.17
C THR A 826 -21.31 -46.99 42.21
N VAL A 827 -20.18 -46.95 42.93
CA VAL A 827 -19.89 -45.90 43.93
C VAL A 827 -19.68 -44.55 43.25
N ILE A 828 -18.99 -44.51 42.11
CA ILE A 828 -18.86 -43.30 41.28
C ILE A 828 -20.24 -42.79 40.86
N GLY A 829 -21.13 -43.66 40.40
CA GLY A 829 -22.51 -43.26 40.08
C GLY A 829 -23.22 -42.58 41.26
N GLN A 830 -23.03 -43.09 42.48
CA GLN A 830 -23.57 -42.48 43.70
C GLN A 830 -22.90 -41.15 44.04
N MET A 831 -21.60 -40.99 43.81
CA MET A 831 -20.87 -39.72 44.01
C MET A 831 -21.27 -38.65 42.99
N GLN A 832 -21.65 -39.04 41.77
CA GLN A 832 -22.16 -38.09 40.78
C GLN A 832 -23.44 -37.41 41.24
N ASP A 833 -24.34 -38.15 41.90
CA ASP A 833 -25.54 -37.58 42.50
C ASP A 833 -25.19 -36.59 43.63
N VAL A 834 -24.14 -36.87 44.42
CA VAL A 834 -23.64 -35.96 45.47
C VAL A 834 -23.02 -34.69 44.87
N LEU A 835 -22.25 -34.80 43.79
CA LEU A 835 -21.67 -33.64 43.09
C LEU A 835 -22.76 -32.75 42.48
N ARG A 836 -23.81 -33.35 41.90
CA ARG A 836 -24.98 -32.60 41.41
C ARG A 836 -25.66 -31.83 42.53
N SER A 837 -25.87 -32.46 43.70
CA SER A 837 -26.44 -31.74 44.84
C SER A 837 -25.53 -30.65 45.41
N LEU A 838 -24.20 -30.78 45.28
CA LEU A 838 -23.24 -29.73 45.64
C LEU A 838 -23.23 -28.57 44.64
N ASN A 839 -23.44 -28.86 43.35
CA ASN A 839 -23.61 -27.84 42.31
C ASN A 839 -24.87 -27.00 42.56
N ASP A 840 -25.97 -27.64 42.95
CA ASP A 840 -27.23 -26.97 43.32
C ASP A 840 -27.06 -26.04 44.54
N LEU A 841 -26.06 -26.30 45.39
CA LEU A 841 -25.70 -25.48 46.55
C LEU A 841 -24.74 -24.32 46.21
N GLY A 842 -24.35 -24.16 44.94
CA GLY A 842 -23.58 -23.01 44.46
C GLY A 842 -22.06 -23.13 44.61
N MET A 843 -21.52 -24.35 44.74
CA MET A 843 -20.07 -24.59 44.81
C MET A 843 -19.37 -24.25 43.48
N PRO A 844 -18.04 -23.94 43.48
CA PRO A 844 -17.33 -23.53 42.28
C PRO A 844 -17.42 -24.59 41.17
N ALA A 845 -18.11 -24.25 40.08
CA ALA A 845 -18.32 -25.14 38.93
C ALA A 845 -17.00 -25.66 38.35
N SER A 846 -15.92 -24.88 38.40
CA SER A 846 -14.60 -25.30 37.90
C SER A 846 -14.01 -26.50 38.66
N ARG A 847 -14.25 -26.61 39.98
CA ARG A 847 -13.80 -27.77 40.77
C ARG A 847 -14.73 -28.97 40.61
N ILE A 848 -16.01 -28.74 40.35
CA ILE A 848 -16.96 -29.82 40.07
C ILE A 848 -16.66 -30.42 38.70
N GLU A 849 -16.46 -29.58 37.68
CA GLU A 849 -16.08 -30.00 36.33
C GLU A 849 -14.75 -30.78 36.30
N SER A 850 -13.77 -30.41 37.14
CA SER A 850 -12.52 -31.17 37.23
C SER A 850 -12.73 -32.58 37.81
N ILE A 851 -13.61 -32.72 38.80
CA ILE A 851 -13.94 -34.03 39.36
C ILE A 851 -14.80 -34.84 38.38
N GLU A 852 -15.77 -34.21 37.70
CA GLU A 852 -16.63 -34.86 36.71
C GLU A 852 -15.83 -35.44 35.54
N ARG A 853 -14.73 -34.80 35.12
CA ARG A 853 -13.82 -35.35 34.11
C ARG A 853 -13.13 -36.64 34.55
N MET A 854 -12.93 -36.84 35.86
CA MET A 854 -12.34 -38.06 36.41
C MET A 854 -13.36 -39.19 36.63
N MET A 855 -14.66 -38.89 36.64
CA MET A 855 -15.72 -39.87 36.94
C MET A 855 -15.83 -41.02 35.92
N ASN A 856 -15.27 -40.85 34.72
CA ASN A 856 -15.20 -41.92 33.72
C ASN A 856 -14.12 -42.97 34.06
N ARG A 857 -13.32 -42.75 35.11
CA ARG A 857 -12.23 -43.62 35.57
C ARG A 857 -12.53 -44.21 36.95
N PRO A 858 -13.11 -45.43 37.04
CA PRO A 858 -13.36 -46.09 38.33
C PRO A 858 -12.10 -46.41 39.12
N GLU A 859 -10.94 -46.54 38.47
CA GLU A 859 -9.65 -46.61 39.13
C GLU A 859 -9.31 -45.36 39.97
N ALA A 860 -9.83 -44.18 39.59
CA ALA A 860 -9.61 -42.92 40.29
C ALA A 860 -10.58 -42.66 41.45
N LEU A 861 -11.47 -43.61 41.77
CA LEU A 861 -12.45 -43.49 42.85
C LEU A 861 -11.87 -42.98 44.20
N PRO A 862 -10.70 -43.44 44.70
CA PRO A 862 -10.16 -42.95 45.96
C PRO A 862 -9.87 -41.46 45.93
N ARG A 863 -9.40 -40.97 44.79
CA ARG A 863 -9.09 -39.56 44.58
C ARG A 863 -10.37 -38.74 44.45
N ILE A 864 -11.32 -39.21 43.63
CA ILE A 864 -12.65 -38.60 43.49
C ILE A 864 -13.33 -38.47 44.86
N ALA A 865 -13.27 -39.52 45.69
CA ALA A 865 -13.81 -39.50 47.04
C ALA A 865 -13.10 -38.46 47.93
N SER A 866 -11.78 -38.38 47.86
CA SER A 866 -11.00 -37.41 48.65
C SER A 866 -11.27 -35.95 48.24
N GLU A 867 -11.40 -35.68 46.94
CA GLU A 867 -11.66 -34.35 46.40
C GLU A 867 -13.11 -33.92 46.64
N THR A 868 -14.07 -34.82 46.45
CA THR A 868 -15.49 -34.59 46.81
C THR A 868 -15.63 -34.32 48.32
N GLN A 869 -14.93 -35.07 49.16
CA GLN A 869 -14.91 -34.83 50.60
C GLN A 869 -14.25 -33.48 50.96
N SER A 870 -13.17 -33.11 50.28
CA SER A 870 -12.54 -31.79 50.45
C SER A 870 -13.47 -30.66 50.04
N LEU A 871 -14.28 -30.84 48.98
CA LEU A 871 -15.28 -29.87 48.57
C LEU A 871 -16.40 -29.73 49.61
N ILE A 872 -16.89 -30.83 50.16
CA ILE A 872 -17.91 -30.81 51.22
C ILE A 872 -17.37 -30.13 52.48
N ARG A 873 -16.12 -30.41 52.87
CA ARG A 873 -15.47 -29.74 54.02
C ARG A 873 -15.31 -28.24 53.78
N SER A 874 -14.83 -27.84 52.61
CA SER A 874 -14.73 -26.42 52.24
C SER A 874 -16.10 -25.73 52.25
N ALA A 875 -17.13 -26.39 51.71
CA ALA A 875 -18.50 -25.86 51.72
C ALA A 875 -19.05 -25.70 53.14
N LEU A 876 -18.82 -26.70 54.00
CA LEU A 876 -19.19 -26.64 55.42
C LEU A 876 -18.45 -25.50 56.13
N ASP A 877 -17.13 -25.36 55.92
CA ASP A 877 -16.32 -24.31 56.52
C ASP A 877 -16.79 -22.92 56.08
N ASP A 878 -17.07 -22.71 54.79
CA ASP A 878 -17.59 -21.45 54.26
C ASP A 878 -18.97 -21.11 54.85
N ILE A 879 -19.86 -22.11 54.97
CA ILE A 879 -21.18 -21.94 55.57
C ILE A 879 -21.08 -21.69 57.08
N TYR A 880 -20.16 -22.33 57.81
CA TYR A 880 -19.94 -22.06 59.22
C TYR A 880 -19.39 -20.64 59.45
N ILE A 881 -18.50 -20.16 58.58
CA ILE A 881 -18.01 -18.77 58.62
C ILE A 881 -19.14 -17.77 58.35
N ASP A 882 -20.00 -18.03 57.35
CA ASP A 882 -21.16 -17.17 57.06
C ASP A 882 -22.24 -17.24 58.16
N ALA A 883 -22.42 -18.40 58.80
CA ALA A 883 -23.35 -18.58 59.92
C ALA A 883 -22.90 -17.83 61.18
N ASP A 884 -21.59 -17.76 61.46
CA ASP A 884 -21.02 -16.99 62.58
C ASP A 884 -21.17 -15.46 62.39
N MET A 885 -21.32 -15.00 61.14
CA MET A 885 -21.44 -13.58 60.79
C MET A 885 -22.88 -13.05 60.79
N ARG A 886 -23.90 -13.91 60.92
CA ARG A 886 -25.33 -13.55 60.77
C ARG A 886 -26.15 -13.68 62.07
N ASP A 887 -27.21 -12.87 62.19
CA ASP A 887 -28.16 -12.92 63.32
C ASP A 887 -29.05 -14.19 63.31
N ALA A 888 -29.38 -14.69 64.51
CA ALA A 888 -29.95 -16.02 64.83
C ALA A 888 -31.22 -16.47 64.08
N GLY A 889 -31.88 -15.59 63.32
CA GLY A 889 -33.05 -15.93 62.50
C GLY A 889 -32.73 -16.43 61.10
N SER A 890 -31.57 -16.05 60.54
CA SER A 890 -31.12 -16.44 59.19
C SER A 890 -30.22 -17.68 59.18
N SER A 891 -29.74 -18.09 60.36
CA SER A 891 -28.97 -19.32 60.55
C SER A 891 -29.83 -20.59 60.56
N VAL A 892 -31.16 -20.47 60.67
CA VAL A 892 -32.09 -21.61 60.65
C VAL A 892 -32.15 -22.28 59.27
N ASP A 893 -32.11 -21.49 58.19
CA ASP A 893 -32.07 -22.02 56.81
C ASP A 893 -30.71 -22.68 56.51
N LEU A 894 -29.61 -22.10 57.02
CA LEU A 894 -28.25 -22.66 56.91
C LEU A 894 -28.07 -23.94 57.76
N ALA A 895 -28.76 -24.08 58.89
CA ALA A 895 -28.69 -25.29 59.70
C ALA A 895 -29.19 -26.54 58.94
N SER A 896 -30.21 -26.38 58.09
CA SER A 896 -30.74 -27.48 57.28
C SER A 896 -29.78 -27.93 56.18
N THR A 897 -29.03 -27.00 55.59
CA THR A 897 -28.01 -27.28 54.55
C THR A 897 -26.75 -27.87 55.17
N ILE A 898 -26.32 -27.39 56.34
CA ILE A 898 -25.23 -28.00 57.13
C ILE A 898 -25.57 -29.45 57.47
N GLU A 899 -26.79 -29.74 57.95
CA GLU A 899 -27.19 -31.10 58.29
C GLU A 899 -27.29 -32.00 57.04
N ALA A 900 -27.62 -31.44 55.86
CA ALA A 900 -27.58 -32.17 54.60
C ALA A 900 -26.14 -32.50 54.18
N LEU A 901 -25.23 -31.53 54.24
CA LEU A 901 -23.81 -31.69 53.89
C LEU A 901 -23.07 -32.62 54.86
N GLU A 902 -23.33 -32.55 56.17
CA GLU A 902 -22.78 -33.49 57.15
C GLU A 902 -23.28 -34.92 56.93
N ARG A 903 -24.57 -35.09 56.59
CA ARG A 903 -25.12 -36.40 56.23
C ARG A 903 -24.49 -36.94 54.96
N MET A 904 -24.21 -36.09 53.98
CA MET A 904 -23.51 -36.46 52.75
C MET A 904 -22.04 -36.83 53.03
N SER A 905 -21.32 -36.07 53.86
CA SER A 905 -19.97 -36.43 54.31
C SER A 905 -19.96 -37.78 55.01
N LYS A 906 -20.88 -38.01 55.97
CA LYS A 906 -20.99 -39.30 56.67
C LYS A 906 -21.31 -40.45 55.74
N ARG A 907 -22.07 -40.22 54.66
CA ARG A 907 -22.32 -41.21 53.61
C ARG A 907 -21.07 -41.51 52.79
N LEU A 908 -20.30 -40.50 52.40
CA LEU A 908 -19.01 -40.69 51.72
C LEU A 908 -18.00 -41.42 52.60
N ASP A 909 -17.92 -41.07 53.89
CA ASP A 909 -17.07 -41.76 54.87
C ASP A 909 -17.48 -43.24 55.00
N ALA A 910 -18.79 -43.54 55.04
CA ALA A 910 -19.28 -44.91 55.07
C ALA A 910 -18.99 -45.70 53.78
N MET A 911 -18.90 -45.01 52.62
CA MET A 911 -18.52 -45.63 51.34
C MET A 911 -17.01 -45.82 51.20
N SER A 912 -16.18 -45.00 51.85
CA SER A 912 -14.71 -45.08 51.81
C SER A 912 -14.10 -46.10 52.78
N GLY A 913 -14.91 -46.74 53.64
CA GLY A 913 -14.46 -47.72 54.64
C GLY A 913 -13.82 -47.10 55.89
N ASP A 914 -13.61 -47.92 56.94
CA ASP A 914 -13.19 -47.50 58.29
C ASP A 914 -11.81 -46.79 58.36
N GLU A 915 -10.98 -46.89 57.32
CA GLU A 915 -9.64 -46.28 57.26
C GLU A 915 -9.53 -45.08 56.29
N GLY A 916 -10.63 -44.65 55.66
CA GLY A 916 -10.61 -43.53 54.71
C GLY A 916 -9.77 -43.78 53.45
N SER A 917 -9.47 -45.05 53.14
CA SER A 917 -8.80 -45.45 51.91
C SER A 917 -9.50 -46.67 51.30
N PHE A 918 -9.74 -46.63 50.00
CA PHE A 918 -10.31 -47.75 49.27
C PHE A 918 -9.26 -48.84 49.10
N ASN A 919 -9.39 -49.92 49.89
CA ASN A 919 -8.48 -51.06 49.86
C ASN A 919 -9.14 -52.25 49.15
N GLY A 920 -8.72 -52.51 47.91
CA GLY A 920 -9.30 -53.52 47.03
C GLY A 920 -8.29 -54.11 46.04
N PRO A 921 -8.60 -55.24 45.39
CA PRO A 921 -7.70 -55.91 44.45
C PRO A 921 -7.26 -54.98 43.30
N ILE A 922 -8.11 -54.05 42.88
CA ILE A 922 -7.81 -53.04 41.85
C ILE A 922 -6.73 -52.09 42.28
N TRP A 923 -6.86 -51.43 43.43
CA TRP A 923 -5.89 -50.45 43.88
C TRP A 923 -4.58 -51.12 44.30
N LYS A 924 -4.63 -52.38 44.77
CA LYS A 924 -3.42 -53.19 44.97
C LYS A 924 -2.72 -53.47 43.64
N PHE A 925 -3.47 -53.83 42.60
CA PHE A 925 -2.93 -54.02 41.25
C PHE A 925 -2.39 -52.72 40.65
N GLN A 926 -3.12 -51.61 40.76
CA GLN A 926 -2.70 -50.28 40.29
C GLN A 926 -1.38 -49.83 40.94
N ASN A 927 -1.23 -50.07 42.24
CA ASN A 927 -0.04 -49.64 43.00
C ASN A 927 1.17 -50.54 42.76
N VAL A 928 0.96 -51.85 42.60
CA VAL A 928 2.03 -52.85 42.62
C VAL A 928 2.32 -53.45 41.25
N GLY A 929 1.36 -53.41 40.32
CA GLY A 929 1.44 -53.96 38.96
C GLY A 929 1.47 -55.48 38.90
N MET A 930 1.19 -56.15 40.03
CA MET A 930 1.18 -57.61 40.17
C MET A 930 -0.25 -58.09 40.43
N LEU A 931 -0.65 -59.17 39.76
CA LEU A 931 -1.92 -59.83 40.05
C LEU A 931 -1.89 -60.42 41.48
N PRO A 932 -3.03 -60.46 42.20
CA PRO A 932 -3.13 -61.01 43.56
C PRO A 932 -2.40 -62.34 43.79
N PHE A 933 -2.52 -63.33 42.91
CA PHE A 933 -1.91 -64.66 43.06
C PHE A 933 -0.39 -64.64 42.90
N GLU A 934 0.17 -63.68 42.13
CA GLU A 934 1.61 -63.55 41.92
C GLU A 934 2.34 -63.27 43.24
N THR A 935 1.70 -62.52 44.14
CA THR A 935 2.31 -62.15 45.43
C THR A 935 2.55 -63.34 46.35
N GLY A 936 1.66 -64.35 46.30
CA GLY A 936 1.65 -65.48 47.23
C GLY A 936 2.11 -66.84 46.67
N ARG A 937 1.91 -67.12 45.38
CA ARG A 937 2.10 -68.49 44.81
C ARG A 937 3.31 -68.66 43.89
N LEU A 938 3.71 -67.64 43.12
CA LEU A 938 4.88 -67.75 42.23
C LEU A 938 6.16 -67.53 43.04
N SER A 939 7.21 -68.33 42.80
CA SER A 939 8.55 -68.07 43.36
C SER A 939 9.28 -67.01 42.52
N GLY A 940 10.24 -66.27 43.08
CA GLY A 940 10.88 -65.12 42.40
C GLY A 940 11.55 -65.40 41.06
N VAL A 941 11.83 -66.66 40.73
CA VAL A 941 12.34 -67.07 39.40
C VAL A 941 11.21 -67.14 38.36
N GLN A 942 10.00 -67.52 38.79
CA GLN A 942 8.81 -67.70 37.96
C GLN A 942 7.98 -66.43 37.77
N ARG A 943 8.47 -65.30 38.30
CA ARG A 943 7.76 -64.01 38.26
C ARG A 943 8.36 -63.14 37.16
N PRO A 944 7.59 -62.74 36.15
CA PRO A 944 8.05 -61.74 35.19
C PRO A 944 8.20 -60.38 35.86
N GLU A 945 9.16 -59.58 35.41
CA GLU A 945 9.37 -58.22 35.91
C GLU A 945 8.15 -57.33 35.66
N VAL A 946 7.89 -56.39 36.57
CA VAL A 946 6.77 -55.42 36.41
C VAL A 946 7.30 -54.24 35.63
N ASP A 947 6.68 -53.98 34.49
CA ASP A 947 6.98 -52.84 33.63
C ASP A 947 6.51 -51.53 34.30
N THR A 948 7.46 -50.61 34.48
CA THR A 948 7.25 -49.34 35.19
C THR A 948 6.39 -48.37 34.39
N ARG A 949 6.42 -48.43 33.05
CA ARG A 949 5.62 -47.54 32.20
C ARG A 949 4.13 -47.78 32.38
N ALA A 950 3.76 -49.05 32.52
CA ALA A 950 2.37 -49.40 32.79
C ALA A 950 1.88 -49.00 34.18
N LEU A 951 2.77 -48.92 35.16
CA LEU A 951 2.43 -48.38 36.47
C LEU A 951 2.10 -46.88 36.39
N GLU A 952 2.79 -46.15 35.51
CA GLU A 952 2.54 -44.72 35.23
C GLU A 952 1.26 -44.52 34.42
N GLU A 953 0.96 -45.38 33.45
CA GLU A 953 -0.27 -45.30 32.65
C GLU A 953 -1.53 -45.61 33.48
N MET A 954 -1.44 -46.57 34.42
CA MET A 954 -2.54 -46.91 35.32
C MET A 954 -2.81 -45.82 36.37
N ASP A 955 -1.80 -45.06 36.79
CA ASP A 955 -1.94 -43.89 37.68
C ASP A 955 -0.94 -42.77 37.28
N PRO A 956 -1.35 -41.82 36.42
CA PRO A 956 -0.46 -40.80 35.87
C PRO A 956 -0.01 -39.75 36.89
N GLU A 957 -0.65 -39.68 38.05
CA GLU A 957 -0.27 -38.76 39.14
C GLU A 957 0.36 -39.47 40.33
N ARG A 958 0.80 -40.72 40.12
CA ARG A 958 1.54 -41.50 41.09
C ARG A 958 2.75 -40.71 41.59
N LYS A 959 2.74 -40.33 42.87
CA LYS A 959 3.93 -39.82 43.55
C LYS A 959 4.77 -41.02 43.95
N ASP A 960 5.97 -41.13 43.41
CA ASP A 960 6.94 -42.14 43.83
C ASP A 960 7.27 -41.95 45.31
N VAL A 961 6.56 -42.69 46.16
CA VAL A 961 6.98 -42.88 47.55
C VAL A 961 8.16 -43.82 47.47
N GLU A 962 9.36 -43.30 47.74
CA GLU A 962 10.61 -44.07 47.88
C GLU A 962 10.33 -45.32 48.72
N LYS A 963 10.31 -46.49 48.07
CA LYS A 963 10.22 -47.77 48.77
C LYS A 963 11.57 -47.99 49.45
N GLU A 964 11.62 -47.84 50.77
CA GLU A 964 12.71 -48.37 51.60
C GLU A 964 12.88 -49.86 51.30
N THR A 965 13.97 -50.19 50.62
CA THR A 965 14.38 -51.56 50.35
C THR A 965 14.74 -52.25 51.66
N VAL A 966 13.83 -53.04 52.20
CA VAL A 966 14.14 -54.02 53.25
C VAL A 966 14.91 -55.18 52.61
N GLU A 967 16.23 -55.15 52.74
CA GLU A 967 17.10 -56.28 52.43
C GLU A 967 16.68 -57.52 53.24
N SER A 968 16.02 -58.48 52.59
CA SER A 968 15.93 -59.85 53.11
C SER A 968 16.98 -60.72 52.42
N LYS A 969 18.07 -60.95 53.14
CA LYS A 969 19.16 -61.87 52.76
C LYS A 969 18.63 -63.30 52.61
N GLN A 970 18.68 -63.86 51.41
CA GLN A 970 18.76 -65.30 51.23
C GLN A 970 19.74 -65.69 50.10
N GLY A 971 20.88 -66.23 50.53
CA GLY A 971 21.32 -67.56 50.08
C GLY A 971 21.81 -67.73 48.65
N ASN A 972 23.04 -67.29 48.40
CA ASN A 972 23.91 -67.72 47.30
C ASN A 972 23.83 -69.24 47.01
N ILE A 973 23.39 -69.62 45.80
CA ILE A 973 23.75 -70.91 45.19
C ILE A 973 24.48 -70.58 43.89
N LYS A 974 25.80 -70.78 43.91
CA LYS A 974 26.70 -70.61 42.78
C LYS A 974 26.34 -71.60 41.67
N ASN A 975 26.03 -71.09 40.48
CA ASN A 975 26.34 -71.78 39.24
C ASN A 975 27.47 -71.03 38.54
N THR A 976 28.63 -71.67 38.56
CA THR A 976 29.85 -71.36 37.83
C THR A 976 29.57 -71.34 36.33
N TRP A 977 29.57 -70.18 35.66
CA TRP A 977 30.00 -69.91 34.26
C TRP A 977 29.70 -68.43 33.96
N GLU A 978 30.72 -67.57 33.93
CA GLU A 978 30.61 -66.19 33.44
C GLU A 978 30.80 -66.15 31.91
N ARG A 979 30.02 -65.30 31.23
CA ARG A 979 30.09 -65.08 29.77
C ARG A 979 31.21 -64.07 29.47
N LEU A 980 32.12 -64.43 28.56
CA LEU A 980 33.21 -63.55 28.07
C LEU A 980 32.65 -62.31 27.35
N GLU A 981 33.22 -61.13 27.62
CA GLU A 981 32.92 -59.88 26.92
C GLU A 981 33.48 -59.89 25.49
N GLU A 982 32.74 -59.29 24.55
CA GLU A 982 33.12 -59.15 23.14
C GLU A 982 34.18 -58.05 22.91
N PRO A 983 35.04 -58.17 21.88
CA PRO A 983 36.25 -57.37 21.73
C PRO A 983 35.97 -55.90 21.34
N SER A 984 36.75 -54.98 21.93
CA SER A 984 36.69 -53.55 21.64
C SER A 984 37.41 -53.20 20.33
N ASP A 985 36.67 -52.96 19.25
CA ASP A 985 37.22 -52.35 18.03
C ASP A 985 37.28 -50.82 18.19
N THR A 986 38.49 -50.34 18.51
CA THR A 986 38.88 -48.93 18.40
C THR A 986 39.20 -48.58 16.93
N HIS A 987 38.58 -47.49 16.46
CA HIS A 987 38.70 -46.83 15.15
C HIS A 987 37.74 -47.28 14.03
N GLY A 988 36.46 -46.99 14.26
CA GLY A 988 35.49 -46.64 13.23
C GLY A 988 34.42 -45.75 13.87
N VAL A 989 34.13 -44.60 13.27
CA VAL A 989 33.20 -43.59 13.81
C VAL A 989 31.87 -44.23 14.23
N SER A 990 31.48 -44.05 15.49
CA SER A 990 30.25 -44.60 16.07
C SER A 990 29.00 -44.11 15.34
N ILE A 991 28.17 -45.06 14.92
CA ILE A 991 26.89 -44.88 14.19
C ILE A 991 25.74 -44.53 15.16
N SER A 992 26.05 -44.00 16.35
CA SER A 992 25.08 -43.53 17.34
C SER A 992 24.83 -42.01 17.33
N ASN A 993 25.39 -41.29 16.36
CA ASN A 993 25.07 -39.86 16.12
C ASN A 993 24.29 -39.64 14.81
N ARG A 994 23.49 -40.63 14.36
CA ARG A 994 22.78 -40.52 13.07
C ARG A 994 21.36 -41.07 13.07
N SER A 995 20.64 -40.83 14.16
CA SER A 995 19.18 -40.92 14.20
C SER A 995 18.64 -39.75 15.01
N ASP A 996 18.83 -38.55 14.47
CA ASP A 996 18.04 -37.35 14.73
C ASP A 996 18.19 -36.49 13.47
N LEU A 997 17.45 -36.87 12.43
CA LEU A 997 17.27 -36.09 11.20
C LEU A 997 15.81 -35.68 11.16
N GLY A 998 15.55 -34.49 11.69
CA GLY A 998 14.24 -33.87 11.69
C GLY A 998 14.24 -32.53 12.40
N LEU A 999 15.24 -31.67 12.15
CA LEU A 999 15.23 -30.19 12.23
C LEU A 999 16.68 -29.70 12.26
N VAL A 1000 17.05 -28.90 11.26
CA VAL A 1000 18.37 -28.25 11.17
C VAL A 1000 18.45 -27.17 12.26
N PRO A 1001 19.49 -27.15 13.13
CA PRO A 1001 19.67 -26.07 14.08
C PRO A 1001 20.01 -24.78 13.34
N THR A 1002 19.24 -23.73 13.62
CA THR A 1002 19.30 -22.38 13.03
C THR A 1002 20.63 -21.64 13.21
N SER A 1003 21.60 -22.25 13.90
CA SER A 1003 22.94 -21.69 14.14
C SER A 1003 23.95 -21.96 13.01
N ALA A 1004 23.59 -22.73 11.98
CA ALA A 1004 24.47 -23.03 10.84
C ALA A 1004 24.21 -22.18 9.58
N ILE A 1005 23.22 -21.28 9.60
CA ILE A 1005 22.78 -20.49 8.42
C ILE A 1005 23.11 -18.99 8.54
N ILE A 1006 23.53 -18.52 9.71
CA ILE A 1006 23.82 -17.11 10.00
C ILE A 1006 25.32 -16.97 10.27
N GLY A 1007 25.99 -16.06 9.57
CA GLY A 1007 27.43 -15.84 9.72
C GLY A 1007 27.78 -15.50 11.18
N SER A 1008 28.97 -15.88 11.65
CA SER A 1008 29.41 -15.58 13.04
C SER A 1008 29.36 -14.09 13.38
N GLU A 1009 29.46 -13.21 12.38
CA GLU A 1009 29.30 -11.75 12.53
C GLU A 1009 27.84 -11.32 12.77
N GLU A 1010 26.86 -11.95 12.12
CA GLU A 1010 25.45 -11.61 12.28
C GLU A 1010 24.91 -12.07 13.65
N ILE A 1011 25.41 -13.19 14.18
CA ILE A 1011 25.10 -13.63 15.56
C ILE A 1011 25.69 -12.64 16.58
N GLN A 1012 26.86 -12.06 16.28
CA GLN A 1012 27.53 -11.10 17.13
C GLN A 1012 26.80 -9.74 17.09
N GLN A 1013 26.36 -9.31 15.90
CA GLN A 1013 25.50 -8.13 15.73
C GLN A 1013 24.14 -8.31 16.42
N MET A 1014 23.52 -9.49 16.31
CA MET A 1014 22.27 -9.79 17.01
C MET A 1014 22.43 -9.68 18.54
N ARG A 1015 23.52 -10.20 19.11
CA ARG A 1015 23.81 -10.05 20.54
C ARG A 1015 24.06 -8.59 20.93
N GLU A 1016 24.80 -7.84 20.13
CA GLU A 1016 25.03 -6.41 20.36
C GLU A 1016 23.72 -5.61 20.27
N THR A 1017 22.82 -5.95 19.34
CA THR A 1017 21.49 -5.33 19.25
C THR A 1017 20.59 -5.71 20.41
N GLU A 1018 20.62 -6.95 20.90
CA GLU A 1018 19.88 -7.35 22.11
C GLU A 1018 20.39 -6.65 23.36
N GLU A 1019 21.71 -6.45 23.48
CA GLU A 1019 22.31 -5.66 24.57
C GLU A 1019 21.90 -4.18 24.49
N GLN A 1020 21.85 -3.60 23.29
CA GLN A 1020 21.38 -2.23 23.07
C GLN A 1020 19.89 -2.08 23.38
N VAL A 1021 19.06 -3.05 23.01
CA VAL A 1021 17.62 -3.05 23.32
C VAL A 1021 17.40 -3.19 24.84
N ARG A 1022 18.15 -4.06 25.52
CA ARG A 1022 18.11 -4.15 27.00
C ARG A 1022 18.54 -2.84 27.67
N ALA A 1023 19.53 -2.14 27.12
CA ALA A 1023 19.94 -0.83 27.62
C ALA A 1023 18.83 0.23 27.43
N ILE A 1024 18.15 0.22 26.28
CA ILE A 1024 17.01 1.11 25.99
C ILE A 1024 15.83 0.80 26.91
N ASP A 1025 15.52 -0.47 27.17
CA ASP A 1025 14.46 -0.86 28.09
C ASP A 1025 14.77 -0.48 29.54
N ASN A 1026 16.03 -0.59 29.97
CA ASN A 1026 16.45 -0.09 31.28
C ASN A 1026 16.33 1.45 31.35
N MET A 1027 16.75 2.18 30.31
CA MET A 1027 16.58 3.64 30.25
C MET A 1027 15.10 4.06 30.21
N LYS A 1028 14.24 3.24 29.59
CA LYS A 1028 12.79 3.45 29.58
C LYS A 1028 12.18 3.23 30.96
N ARG A 1029 12.59 2.17 31.67
CA ARG A 1029 12.19 1.93 33.07
C ARG A 1029 12.65 3.05 34.01
N GLU A 1030 13.87 3.58 33.80
CA GLU A 1030 14.37 4.73 34.56
C GLU A 1030 13.53 5.99 34.27
N ARG A 1031 13.19 6.26 33.01
CA ARG A 1031 12.28 7.36 32.63
C ARG A 1031 10.89 7.21 33.21
N ASP A 1032 10.30 6.02 33.13
CA ASP A 1032 8.96 5.73 33.64
C ASP A 1032 8.92 5.80 35.19
N SER A 1033 10.06 5.66 35.87
CA SER A 1033 10.20 5.81 37.33
C SER A 1033 10.39 7.26 37.81
N THR A 1034 10.51 8.22 36.89
CA THR A 1034 10.75 9.64 37.18
C THR A 1034 9.71 10.54 36.52
N ILE A 1035 9.03 11.38 37.30
CA ILE A 1035 8.15 12.45 36.78
C ILE A 1035 8.85 13.78 37.10
N ASN A 1036 9.07 14.64 36.10
CA ASN A 1036 9.79 15.93 36.23
C ASN A 1036 11.17 15.84 36.91
N GLY A 1037 11.90 14.74 36.68
CA GLY A 1037 13.29 14.58 37.15
C GLY A 1037 13.43 14.22 38.64
N ILE A 1038 12.34 13.88 39.33
CA ILE A 1038 12.35 13.44 40.73
C ILE A 1038 11.80 12.00 40.80
N SER A 1039 12.52 11.13 41.51
CA SER A 1039 12.10 9.74 41.73
C SER A 1039 10.93 9.68 42.70
N MET A 1040 9.86 8.96 42.33
CA MET A 1040 8.66 8.83 43.16
C MET A 1040 8.98 8.16 44.51
N PRO A 1041 8.52 8.70 45.65
CA PRO A 1041 8.70 8.06 46.95
C PRO A 1041 8.11 6.64 46.96
N SER A 1042 8.79 5.70 47.59
CA SER A 1042 8.35 4.30 47.69
C SER A 1042 7.17 4.12 48.65
N ASN A 1043 6.86 5.14 49.47
CA ASN A 1043 5.83 5.09 50.50
C ASN A 1043 4.50 5.64 49.94
N PRO A 1044 3.39 4.86 49.94
CA PRO A 1044 2.14 5.25 49.29
C PRO A 1044 1.48 6.49 49.92
N SER A 1045 1.59 6.68 51.23
CA SER A 1045 1.07 7.87 51.92
C SER A 1045 1.77 9.17 51.52
N GLU A 1046 3.04 9.09 51.10
CA GLU A 1046 3.80 10.25 50.62
C GLU A 1046 3.44 10.59 49.17
N ARG A 1047 3.01 9.61 48.37
CA ARG A 1047 2.47 9.84 47.02
C ARG A 1047 1.13 10.53 47.06
N ASP A 1048 0.23 10.11 47.94
CA ASP A 1048 -1.08 10.74 48.10
C ASP A 1048 -0.96 12.18 48.60
N ALA A 1049 0.00 12.46 49.48
CA ALA A 1049 0.30 13.81 49.95
C ALA A 1049 0.87 14.73 48.85
N LEU A 1050 1.70 14.19 47.95
CA LEU A 1050 2.23 14.92 46.79
C LEU A 1050 1.15 15.20 45.74
N SER A 1051 0.28 14.22 45.46
CA SER A 1051 -0.87 14.41 44.57
C SER A 1051 -1.82 15.48 45.10
N SER A 1052 -2.09 15.48 46.41
CA SER A 1052 -2.91 16.51 47.05
C SER A 1052 -2.26 17.90 46.98
N LEU A 1053 -0.93 17.99 47.08
CA LEU A 1053 -0.21 19.26 46.94
C LEU A 1053 -0.15 19.77 45.51
N GLU A 1054 -0.10 18.87 44.52
CA GLU A 1054 -0.16 19.22 43.09
C GLU A 1054 -1.56 19.73 42.71
N ASP A 1055 -2.62 19.12 43.24
CA ASP A 1055 -3.99 19.61 43.09
C ASP A 1055 -4.17 20.98 43.77
N ASP A 1056 -3.65 21.16 44.99
CA ASP A 1056 -3.67 22.45 45.70
C ASP A 1056 -2.85 23.55 44.99
N LEU A 1057 -1.80 23.18 44.25
CA LEU A 1057 -0.98 24.09 43.43
C LEU A 1057 -1.61 24.39 42.08
N ALA A 1058 -2.35 23.45 41.49
CA ALA A 1058 -3.08 23.65 40.24
C ALA A 1058 -4.25 24.64 40.40
N ASP A 1059 -4.81 24.76 41.61
CA ASP A 1059 -5.84 25.73 41.97
C ASP A 1059 -5.29 27.15 42.29
N LEU A 1060 -3.98 27.33 42.35
CA LEU A 1060 -3.34 28.64 42.49
C LEU A 1060 -2.95 29.21 41.12
N ASP A 1061 -3.84 29.98 40.50
CA ASP A 1061 -3.54 30.79 39.30
C ASP A 1061 -2.38 31.76 39.60
N ILE A 1062 -1.21 31.51 39.00
CA ILE A 1062 -0.10 32.47 38.82
C ILE A 1062 0.06 32.78 37.34
#